data_AF-A0A174PZN3-F1
#
_entry.id   AF-A0A174PZN3-F1
#
_cell.length_a   1.000
_cell.length_b   1.000
_cell.length_c   1.000
_cell.angle_alpha   90.00
_cell.angle_beta   90.00
_cell.angle_gamma   90.00
#
_symmetry.space_group_name_H-M   'P 1'
#
loop_
_entity.id
_entity.type
_entity.pdbx_description
1 polymer ?
#
loop_
_entity_poly.entity_id
_entity_poly.type
_entity_poly.pdbx_seq_one_letter_code
_entity_poly.pdbx_strand_id
1 'polypeptide(L)'
;MKLLKWGMACCMLVSVVAWQTKDTSFQPIDTNGFIAEMQKQFAEVQAIRKKDNHREELDRKMRDTHRMLMHTYPVYYDWWLQDGQDAKNEKDGKDVNWFRGTLSRQLSMRLQKLNVTTTVNDTPESITAAFQAYLKACEARRAKRLASFTANSPEIVFTKFRTLRPSFFAYTEGASDARAECNYIAGGTLSKIKMNGIWAEEETLMTDEDGVYRDPNLHFDGQHLLFSWKKSAKEDDFHLYEMDLKTRDIKQLTFGKGHADIEGIYLPDENILFNSTRCGSAVDCWFTEVSNMYLCDREGRYMRQVGFDQVHTVTPTLLDDGRIVYTRWDYNDRGQVWAQPLFQMNPDGTGQAEYYGMNSWFPTTVAQTRQIPGTRKVMTVFMGHHTPQHGKLGIIDPEAGRDENEGTMFVAPLRKPEAERIDSYGQFTDQYQHPFPMNETDFLISYTPLGYYVGHPMEFGIYWMNVDGERELLVSDSKISCNQPILVAPRTRPFQRSSSVDYTKNDGVYYMQNIYEGNGLKGVKPGTIKQLRVVEIQFRAAGIGEVNGDDKGGGALASSPVGVGNAAWDVKRVIGVTDVYPDGSAFFKVPARRPLYFQALDENGRVVQTMRSWSTLQPNEVQSCVGCHEHKNTVPVAGHPVSMAMNKGIKALIPEDEMGERNFSYLKEIQPIWDKHCISCHDGVKQPMSLKGELQVLDKRSKRKYAQSYLSLTHARMDGPDGPWRGNAHHPEVNWISALSEPTLLPPYFAGSNTSNLIKRLEEGHGGTKLTPQEIRKVSLWIDLLVPQIGDYREANNWSQHDLEYYDRYDKKRKAARAEEQENIRQYIQSLQTKQQK
;
A
#
# COMPACT_ATOMS: atom_id res chain seq x y z
N MET A 1 28.23 25.48 62.06
CA MET A 1 27.23 25.66 60.99
C MET A 1 27.50 24.61 59.93
N LYS A 2 26.83 23.45 59.98
CA LYS A 2 25.56 23.13 59.31
C LYS A 2 25.67 23.06 57.76
N LEU A 3 25.28 21.88 57.27
CA LEU A 3 24.67 21.54 55.96
C LEU A 3 25.55 20.95 54.84
N LEU A 4 25.58 19.60 54.89
CA LEU A 4 25.25 18.63 53.84
C LEU A 4 25.99 18.66 52.49
N LYS A 5 27.00 17.79 52.39
CA LYS A 5 27.26 16.96 51.20
C LYS A 5 27.20 15.49 51.65
N TRP A 6 26.19 14.75 51.21
CA TRP A 6 26.19 13.29 51.27
C TRP A 6 26.15 12.79 49.84
N GLY A 7 27.31 12.33 49.37
CA GLY A 7 27.37 11.38 48.27
C GLY A 7 26.96 10.02 48.82
N MET A 8 26.11 9.31 48.08
CA MET A 8 25.90 7.90 48.31
C MET A 8 25.82 7.22 46.96
N ALA A 9 26.88 6.46 46.68
CA ALA A 9 26.85 5.36 45.75
C ALA A 9 25.65 4.47 46.10
N CYS A 10 24.79 4.20 45.13
CA CYS A 10 23.84 3.11 45.25
C CYS A 10 24.01 2.19 44.04
N CYS A 11 24.36 0.96 44.36
CA CYS A 11 24.76 -0.12 43.51
C CYS A 11 23.82 -0.34 42.32
N MET A 12 24.45 -0.59 41.17
CA MET A 12 23.90 -1.45 40.12
C MET A 12 23.45 -2.77 40.75
N LEU A 13 22.14 -2.97 40.84
CA LEU A 13 21.52 -4.28 40.94
C LEU A 13 20.61 -4.41 39.73
N VAL A 14 21.21 -4.85 38.63
CA VAL A 14 20.49 -5.45 37.52
C VAL A 14 19.93 -6.76 38.05
N SER A 15 18.69 -6.75 38.51
CA SER A 15 17.94 -7.98 38.75
C SER A 15 17.60 -8.60 37.40
N VAL A 16 18.53 -9.41 36.88
CA VAL A 16 18.21 -10.44 35.88
C VAL A 16 17.37 -11.48 36.62
N VAL A 17 16.07 -11.26 36.68
CA VAL A 17 15.14 -12.35 36.96
C VAL A 17 15.07 -13.15 35.67
N ALA A 18 15.81 -14.26 35.63
CA ALA A 18 15.59 -15.30 34.64
C ALA A 18 14.16 -15.81 34.81
N TRP A 19 13.23 -15.25 34.03
CA TRP A 19 11.92 -15.85 33.84
C TRP A 19 12.15 -17.19 33.16
N GLN A 20 12.07 -18.28 33.92
CA GLN A 20 11.82 -19.60 33.34
C GLN A 20 10.45 -19.51 32.67
N THR A 21 10.43 -19.28 31.36
CA THR A 21 9.22 -19.39 30.55
C THR A 21 8.75 -20.84 30.66
N LYS A 22 7.56 -21.02 31.21
CA LYS A 22 6.89 -22.32 31.22
C LYS A 22 6.40 -22.53 29.80
N ASP A 23 7.06 -23.42 29.05
CA ASP A 23 6.66 -23.72 27.68
C ASP A 23 5.19 -24.17 27.65
N THR A 24 4.38 -23.50 26.83
CA THR A 24 2.97 -23.86 26.67
C THR A 24 2.85 -24.80 25.47
N SER A 25 2.57 -26.08 25.75
CA SER A 25 2.29 -27.06 24.70
C SER A 25 0.90 -26.85 24.11
N PHE A 26 0.80 -26.92 22.78
CA PHE A 26 -0.46 -26.86 22.03
C PHE A 26 -1.05 -28.24 21.73
N GLN A 27 -0.52 -29.29 22.36
CA GLN A 27 -1.16 -30.61 22.32
C GLN A 27 -2.49 -30.57 23.08
N PRO A 28 -3.62 -30.89 22.43
CA PRO A 28 -4.90 -30.92 23.12
C PRO A 28 -4.99 -32.13 24.05
N ILE A 29 -5.44 -31.90 25.29
CA ILE A 29 -5.51 -32.93 26.34
C ILE A 29 -6.94 -33.25 26.81
N ASP A 30 -7.89 -32.34 26.60
CA ASP A 30 -9.27 -32.48 27.11
C ASP A 30 -10.25 -32.97 26.03
N THR A 31 -10.06 -34.20 25.59
CA THR A 31 -10.93 -34.86 24.60
C THR A 31 -12.36 -35.01 25.12
N ASN A 32 -12.53 -35.39 26.39
CA ASN A 32 -13.85 -35.65 26.95
C ASN A 32 -14.64 -34.35 27.15
N GLY A 33 -13.99 -33.26 27.58
CA GLY A 33 -14.60 -31.95 27.66
C GLY A 33 -15.08 -31.44 26.32
N PHE A 34 -14.27 -31.60 25.25
CA PHE A 34 -14.68 -31.23 23.90
C PHE A 34 -15.92 -31.99 23.44
N ILE A 35 -15.97 -33.31 23.64
CA ILE A 35 -17.12 -34.14 23.24
C ILE A 35 -18.39 -33.73 23.98
N ALA A 36 -18.30 -33.57 25.30
CA ALA A 36 -19.43 -33.15 26.13
C ALA A 36 -19.95 -31.78 25.71
N GLU A 37 -19.04 -30.84 25.43
CA GLU A 37 -19.42 -29.50 25.01
C GLU A 37 -20.05 -29.51 23.60
N MET A 38 -19.51 -30.28 22.65
CA MET A 38 -20.13 -30.46 21.33
C MET A 38 -21.56 -31.00 21.43
N GLN A 39 -21.79 -32.02 22.26
CA GLN A 39 -23.14 -32.57 22.52
C GLN A 39 -24.09 -31.53 23.07
N LYS A 40 -23.66 -30.79 24.10
CA LYS A 40 -24.43 -29.72 24.73
C LYS A 40 -24.80 -28.62 23.73
N GLN A 41 -23.81 -28.12 22.99
CA GLN A 41 -24.01 -27.02 22.05
C GLN A 41 -24.94 -27.40 20.91
N PHE A 42 -24.82 -28.63 20.37
CA PHE A 42 -25.78 -29.13 19.37
C PHE A 42 -27.20 -29.23 19.94
N ALA A 43 -27.36 -29.76 21.15
CA ALA A 43 -28.67 -29.87 21.79
C ALA A 43 -29.34 -28.50 22.00
N GLU A 44 -28.59 -27.51 22.49
CA GLU A 44 -29.08 -26.14 22.70
C GLU A 44 -29.47 -25.47 21.38
N VAL A 45 -28.65 -25.62 20.32
CA VAL A 45 -28.95 -25.08 18.99
C VAL A 45 -30.20 -25.71 18.39
N GLN A 46 -30.37 -27.04 18.50
CA GLN A 46 -31.57 -27.72 18.03
C GLN A 46 -32.82 -27.34 18.85
N ALA A 47 -32.68 -27.08 20.15
CA ALA A 47 -33.78 -26.62 20.99
C ALA A 47 -34.29 -25.23 20.55
N ILE A 48 -33.39 -24.31 20.22
CA ILE A 48 -33.74 -22.98 19.73
C ILE A 48 -34.44 -23.05 18.37
N ARG A 49 -33.98 -23.91 17.45
CA ARG A 49 -34.60 -24.12 16.12
C ARG A 49 -36.08 -24.54 16.17
N LYS A 50 -36.53 -25.11 17.30
CA LYS A 50 -37.92 -25.53 17.51
C LYS A 50 -38.84 -24.40 18.00
N LYS A 51 -38.30 -23.25 18.39
CA LYS A 51 -39.09 -22.09 18.84
C LYS A 51 -39.65 -21.30 17.66
N ASP A 52 -40.77 -20.62 17.85
CA ASP A 52 -41.23 -19.59 16.91
C ASP A 52 -40.32 -18.35 16.98
N ASN A 53 -40.15 -17.63 15.86
CA ASN A 53 -39.31 -16.42 15.76
C ASN A 53 -37.84 -16.57 16.23
N HIS A 54 -37.25 -17.75 16.06
CA HIS A 54 -35.95 -18.10 16.61
C HIS A 54 -34.71 -17.53 15.90
N ARG A 55 -34.84 -16.84 14.76
CA ARG A 55 -33.70 -16.52 13.87
C ARG A 55 -32.58 -15.74 14.56
N GLU A 56 -32.93 -14.64 15.25
CA GLU A 56 -31.93 -13.79 15.91
C GLU A 56 -31.28 -14.48 17.12
N GLU A 57 -32.07 -15.21 17.92
CA GLU A 57 -31.58 -16.01 19.04
C GLU A 57 -30.64 -17.11 18.55
N LEU A 58 -30.99 -17.79 17.46
CA LEU A 58 -30.21 -18.85 16.83
C LEU A 58 -28.88 -18.31 16.31
N ASP A 59 -28.90 -17.19 15.58
CA ASP A 59 -27.69 -16.57 15.04
C ASP A 59 -26.73 -16.14 16.15
N ARG A 60 -27.25 -15.52 17.23
CA ARG A 60 -26.44 -15.16 18.39
C ARG A 60 -25.84 -16.41 19.04
N LYS A 61 -26.67 -17.43 19.28
CA LYS A 61 -26.22 -18.68 19.90
C LYS A 61 -25.12 -19.33 19.07
N MET A 62 -25.30 -19.45 17.76
CA MET A 62 -24.30 -20.05 16.88
C MET A 62 -22.98 -19.28 16.94
N ARG A 63 -23.00 -17.94 16.85
CA ARG A 63 -21.79 -17.11 16.98
C ARG A 63 -21.07 -17.33 18.31
N ASP A 64 -21.81 -17.34 19.43
CA ASP A 64 -21.24 -17.55 20.76
C ASP A 64 -20.63 -18.96 20.90
N THR A 65 -21.32 -19.97 20.37
CA THR A 65 -20.81 -21.34 20.32
C THR A 65 -19.52 -21.43 19.53
N HIS A 66 -19.47 -20.84 18.33
CA HIS A 66 -18.27 -20.82 17.49
C HIS A 66 -17.08 -20.18 18.21
N ARG A 67 -17.29 -19.01 18.83
CA ARG A 67 -16.24 -18.29 19.56
C ARG A 67 -15.72 -19.12 20.74
N MET A 68 -16.62 -19.65 21.56
CA MET A 68 -16.26 -20.45 22.72
C MET A 68 -15.47 -21.71 22.32
N LEU A 69 -15.88 -22.43 21.28
CA LEU A 69 -15.21 -23.65 20.85
C LEU A 69 -13.83 -23.36 20.24
N MET A 70 -13.68 -22.26 19.49
CA MET A 70 -12.38 -21.79 18.99
C MET A 70 -11.43 -21.39 20.13
N HIS A 71 -11.95 -20.82 21.22
CA HIS A 71 -11.13 -20.42 22.37
C HIS A 71 -10.72 -21.60 23.26
N THR A 72 -11.65 -22.52 23.50
CA THR A 72 -11.48 -23.59 24.50
C THR A 72 -10.85 -24.83 23.90
N TYR A 73 -11.20 -25.16 22.65
CA TYR A 73 -10.75 -26.36 21.95
C TYR A 73 -10.27 -26.05 20.52
N PRO A 74 -9.32 -25.11 20.34
CA PRO A 74 -8.95 -24.56 19.05
C PRO A 74 -8.58 -25.62 18.01
N VAL A 75 -7.76 -26.61 18.38
CA VAL A 75 -7.32 -27.69 17.47
C VAL A 75 -8.48 -28.60 17.08
N TYR A 76 -9.21 -29.15 18.06
CA TYR A 76 -10.30 -30.06 17.80
C TYR A 76 -11.43 -29.41 17.01
N TYR A 77 -11.71 -28.14 17.30
CA TYR A 77 -12.74 -27.40 16.60
C TYR A 77 -12.32 -26.98 15.19
N ASP A 78 -11.06 -26.61 14.95
CA ASP A 78 -10.57 -26.37 13.58
C ASP A 78 -10.71 -27.61 12.70
N TRP A 79 -10.35 -28.80 13.20
CA TRP A 79 -10.60 -30.05 12.48
C TRP A 79 -12.09 -30.24 12.18
N TRP A 80 -12.96 -30.01 13.16
CA TRP A 80 -14.40 -30.06 12.96
C TRP A 80 -14.89 -29.11 11.85
N LEU A 81 -14.36 -27.89 11.79
CA LEU A 81 -14.68 -26.91 10.75
C LEU A 81 -14.19 -27.36 9.36
N GLN A 82 -12.99 -27.93 9.27
CA GLN A 82 -12.40 -28.41 8.02
C GLN A 82 -13.17 -29.59 7.40
N ASP A 83 -13.75 -30.47 8.23
CA ASP A 83 -14.32 -31.73 7.76
C ASP A 83 -15.83 -31.68 7.44
N GLY A 84 -16.46 -30.51 7.57
CA GLY A 84 -17.84 -30.29 7.15
C GLY A 84 -18.03 -30.24 5.62
N GLN A 85 -19.29 -30.41 5.17
CA GLN A 85 -19.71 -30.25 3.76
C GLN A 85 -20.63 -29.05 3.54
N ASP A 86 -20.87 -28.22 4.55
CA ASP A 86 -21.71 -27.04 4.41
C ASP A 86 -20.95 -26.01 3.56
N ALA A 87 -21.32 -25.94 2.28
CA ALA A 87 -20.66 -25.12 1.27
C ALA A 87 -20.53 -23.67 1.76
N LYS A 88 -19.32 -23.12 1.65
CA LYS A 88 -19.13 -21.67 1.69
C LYS A 88 -19.89 -21.09 0.51
N ASN A 89 -21.13 -20.62 0.71
CA ASN A 89 -21.77 -19.80 -0.31
C ASN A 89 -20.99 -18.47 -0.33
N GLU A 90 -20.01 -18.39 -1.24
CA GLU A 90 -19.01 -17.31 -1.28
C GLU A 90 -19.67 -15.93 -1.45
N LYS A 91 -20.85 -15.87 -2.07
CA LYS A 91 -21.53 -14.63 -2.43
C LYS A 91 -22.06 -13.83 -1.23
N ASP A 92 -22.37 -14.51 -0.11
CA ASP A 92 -23.09 -13.86 0.99
C ASP A 92 -22.31 -13.90 2.31
N GLY A 93 -21.26 -14.72 2.42
CA GLY A 93 -20.44 -14.87 3.63
C GLY A 93 -21.19 -15.34 4.89
N LYS A 94 -22.50 -15.59 4.79
CA LYS A 94 -23.43 -15.83 5.90
C LYS A 94 -23.78 -17.30 6.12
N ASP A 95 -23.45 -18.17 5.18
CA ASP A 95 -23.89 -19.58 5.23
C ASP A 95 -22.88 -20.46 5.99
N VAL A 96 -22.60 -20.07 7.23
CA VAL A 96 -21.90 -20.89 8.23
C VAL A 96 -22.97 -21.70 8.96
N ASN A 97 -23.37 -22.84 8.39
CA ASN A 97 -24.46 -23.67 8.94
C ASN A 97 -23.97 -25.02 9.49
N TRP A 98 -22.83 -25.02 10.19
CA TRP A 98 -22.19 -26.26 10.70
C TRP A 98 -22.97 -26.99 11.81
N PHE A 99 -24.07 -26.40 12.32
CA PHE A 99 -25.04 -27.05 13.21
C PHE A 99 -26.28 -27.58 12.47
N ARG A 100 -26.21 -27.74 11.14
CA ARG A 100 -27.32 -28.27 10.34
C ARG A 100 -27.53 -29.75 10.61
N GLY A 101 -28.76 -30.12 10.98
CA GLY A 101 -29.14 -31.50 11.26
C GLY A 101 -28.70 -31.96 12.66
N THR A 102 -28.65 -33.27 12.86
CA THR A 102 -28.24 -33.87 14.14
C THR A 102 -26.71 -33.97 14.25
N LEU A 103 -26.22 -34.03 15.49
CA LEU A 103 -24.79 -34.25 15.76
C LEU A 103 -24.31 -35.59 15.16
N SER A 104 -25.11 -36.65 15.31
CA SER A 104 -24.84 -37.97 14.74
C SER A 104 -24.63 -37.92 13.22
N ARG A 105 -25.51 -37.21 12.50
CA ARG A 105 -25.37 -37.01 11.05
C ARG A 105 -24.09 -36.27 10.69
N GLN A 106 -23.80 -35.16 11.37
CA GLN A 106 -22.60 -34.36 11.11
C GLN A 106 -21.31 -35.14 11.39
N LEU A 107 -21.33 -36.00 12.42
CA LEU A 107 -20.21 -36.87 12.77
C LEU A 107 -20.04 -38.01 11.76
N SER A 108 -21.11 -38.67 11.35
CA SER A 108 -21.08 -39.70 10.29
C SER A 108 -20.48 -39.18 8.99
N MET A 109 -20.88 -37.97 8.56
CA MET A 109 -20.34 -37.35 7.35
C MET A 109 -18.82 -37.11 7.44
N ARG A 110 -18.33 -36.70 8.62
CA ARG A 110 -16.90 -36.47 8.87
C ARG A 110 -16.10 -37.76 8.94
N LEU A 111 -16.63 -38.78 9.62
CA LEU A 111 -16.03 -40.12 9.64
C LEU A 111 -15.94 -40.70 8.22
N GLN A 112 -16.99 -40.54 7.41
CA GLN A 112 -16.98 -40.95 6.00
C GLN A 112 -15.91 -40.21 5.20
N LYS A 113 -15.77 -38.88 5.37
CA LYS A 113 -14.71 -38.07 4.72
C LYS A 113 -13.30 -38.56 5.08
N LEU A 114 -13.11 -39.04 6.30
CA LEU A 114 -11.86 -39.60 6.79
C LEU A 114 -11.70 -41.11 6.56
N ASN A 115 -12.63 -41.75 5.84
CA ASN A 115 -12.66 -43.20 5.61
C ASN A 115 -12.64 -44.04 6.90
N VAL A 116 -13.33 -43.57 7.95
CA VAL A 116 -13.49 -44.28 9.23
C VAL A 116 -14.84 -44.98 9.26
N THR A 117 -14.86 -46.28 9.56
CA THR A 117 -16.05 -47.15 9.45
C THR A 117 -16.90 -47.25 10.73
N THR A 118 -16.69 -46.36 11.70
CA THR A 118 -17.42 -46.41 12.98
C THR A 118 -18.88 -46.02 12.80
N THR A 119 -19.80 -46.88 13.25
CA THR A 119 -21.25 -46.62 13.22
C THR A 119 -21.63 -45.52 14.21
N VAL A 120 -22.48 -44.59 13.79
CA VAL A 120 -22.98 -43.49 14.63
C VAL A 120 -24.50 -43.54 14.76
N ASN A 121 -24.97 -43.69 15.99
CA ASN A 121 -26.37 -43.60 16.37
C ASN A 121 -26.57 -42.40 17.33
N ASP A 122 -27.81 -42.05 17.66
CA ASP A 122 -28.13 -40.89 18.52
C ASP A 122 -27.89 -41.13 20.03
N THR A 123 -27.29 -42.25 20.44
CA THR A 123 -26.98 -42.51 21.86
C THR A 123 -25.69 -41.79 22.28
N PRO A 124 -25.60 -41.26 23.52
CA PRO A 124 -24.39 -40.59 24.00
C PRO A 124 -23.12 -41.43 23.90
N GLU A 125 -23.22 -42.74 24.14
CA GLU A 125 -22.10 -43.68 24.08
C GLU A 125 -21.60 -43.86 22.63
N SER A 126 -22.54 -44.00 21.68
CA SER A 126 -22.21 -44.11 20.26
C SER A 126 -21.56 -42.83 19.73
N ILE A 127 -22.11 -41.67 20.09
CA ILE A 127 -21.54 -40.36 19.74
C ILE A 127 -20.13 -40.21 20.31
N THR A 128 -19.92 -40.59 21.56
CA THR A 128 -18.61 -40.50 22.22
C THR A 128 -17.57 -41.39 21.52
N ALA A 129 -17.90 -42.66 21.27
CA ALA A 129 -16.99 -43.59 20.59
C ALA A 129 -16.68 -43.14 19.15
N ALA A 130 -17.69 -42.63 18.44
CA ALA A 130 -17.54 -42.08 17.10
C ALA A 130 -16.66 -40.82 17.08
N PHE A 131 -16.79 -39.93 18.07
CA PHE A 131 -15.92 -38.75 18.19
C PHE A 131 -14.48 -39.13 18.50
N GLN A 132 -14.25 -40.08 19.39
CA GLN A 132 -12.90 -40.57 19.69
C GLN A 132 -12.23 -41.16 18.44
N ALA A 133 -12.98 -41.94 17.65
CA ALA A 133 -12.49 -42.46 16.37
C ALA A 133 -12.18 -41.33 15.37
N TYR A 134 -13.05 -40.32 15.30
CA TYR A 134 -12.86 -39.13 14.47
C TYR A 134 -11.58 -38.36 14.86
N LEU A 135 -11.42 -38.02 16.14
CA LEU A 135 -10.26 -37.26 16.63
C LEU A 135 -8.94 -38.03 16.43
N LYS A 136 -8.94 -39.35 16.63
CA LYS A 136 -7.78 -40.19 16.34
C LYS A 136 -7.41 -40.18 14.85
N ALA A 137 -8.40 -40.21 13.96
CA ALA A 137 -8.17 -40.10 12.53
C ALA A 137 -7.64 -38.70 12.14
N CYS A 138 -8.14 -37.63 12.76
CA CYS A 138 -7.63 -36.28 12.57
C CYS A 138 -6.17 -36.12 13.02
N GLU A 139 -5.80 -36.70 14.16
CA GLU A 139 -4.41 -36.68 14.64
C GLU A 139 -3.48 -37.44 13.69
N ALA A 140 -3.90 -38.62 13.19
CA ALA A 140 -3.15 -39.38 12.19
C ALA A 140 -2.99 -38.59 10.87
N ARG A 141 -4.04 -37.89 10.44
CA ARG A 141 -4.00 -36.99 9.27
C ARG A 141 -3.04 -35.83 9.49
N ARG A 142 -3.08 -35.18 10.67
CA ARG A 142 -2.16 -34.11 11.05
C ARG A 142 -0.72 -34.59 10.97
N ALA A 143 -0.42 -35.76 11.54
CA ALA A 143 0.91 -36.36 11.47
C ALA A 143 1.37 -36.58 10.02
N LYS A 144 0.47 -37.05 9.14
CA LYS A 144 0.77 -37.21 7.72
C LYS A 144 1.04 -35.87 7.01
N ARG A 145 0.22 -34.85 7.24
CA ARG A 145 0.36 -33.53 6.61
C ARG A 145 1.63 -32.81 7.06
N LEU A 146 1.92 -32.87 8.35
CA LEU A 146 3.06 -32.19 8.95
C LEU A 146 4.37 -32.97 8.81
N ALA A 147 4.37 -34.22 8.34
CA ALA A 147 5.55 -35.10 8.33
C ALA A 147 6.80 -34.44 7.73
N SER A 148 6.67 -33.79 6.57
CA SER A 148 7.79 -33.08 5.93
C SER A 148 8.19 -31.81 6.67
N PHE A 149 7.19 -31.06 7.18
CA PHE A 149 7.40 -29.81 7.90
C PHE A 149 8.12 -30.03 9.23
N THR A 150 7.74 -31.05 9.99
CA THR A 150 8.24 -31.29 11.35
C THR A 150 9.51 -32.13 11.41
N ALA A 151 10.02 -32.61 10.26
CA ALA A 151 11.21 -33.45 10.17
C ALA A 151 12.45 -32.86 10.87
N ASN A 152 12.56 -31.53 10.92
CA ASN A 152 13.68 -30.80 11.53
C ASN A 152 13.28 -29.97 12.75
N SER A 153 12.12 -30.22 13.37
CA SER A 153 11.61 -29.44 14.51
C SER A 153 11.69 -27.92 14.26
N PRO A 154 11.02 -27.41 13.20
CA PRO A 154 11.14 -26.00 12.82
C PRO A 154 10.73 -25.08 13.97
N GLU A 155 11.43 -23.94 14.03
CA GLU A 155 11.12 -22.83 14.93
C GLU A 155 10.49 -21.69 14.13
N ILE A 156 9.47 -21.03 14.70
CA ILE A 156 8.73 -19.96 14.05
C ILE A 156 8.61 -18.79 15.02
N VAL A 157 9.07 -17.61 14.62
CA VAL A 157 8.81 -16.36 15.35
C VAL A 157 7.54 -15.72 14.80
N PHE A 158 6.77 -15.09 15.68
CA PHE A 158 5.55 -14.40 15.33
C PHE A 158 5.19 -13.33 16.36
N THR A 159 4.25 -12.48 16.00
CA THR A 159 3.78 -11.39 16.86
C THR A 159 2.36 -11.67 17.33
N LYS A 160 2.03 -11.23 18.55
CA LYS A 160 0.67 -11.19 19.05
C LYS A 160 0.29 -9.74 19.26
N PHE A 161 -0.68 -9.26 18.50
CA PHE A 161 -1.26 -7.93 18.67
C PHE A 161 -2.70 -7.91 18.15
N ARG A 162 -3.51 -6.95 18.59
CA ARG A 162 -4.90 -6.86 18.13
C ARG A 162 -4.97 -6.43 16.67
N THR A 163 -5.82 -7.10 15.89
CA THR A 163 -6.05 -6.77 14.48
C THR A 163 -6.36 -5.29 14.30
N LEU A 164 -5.50 -4.57 13.59
CA LEU A 164 -5.69 -3.14 13.29
C LEU A 164 -6.86 -2.95 12.33
N ARG A 165 -7.64 -1.88 12.53
CA ARG A 165 -8.83 -1.56 11.73
C ARG A 165 -8.82 -0.11 11.25
N PRO A 166 -7.85 0.25 10.41
CA PRO A 166 -7.83 1.56 9.79
C PRO A 166 -9.04 1.75 8.86
N SER A 167 -9.37 2.99 8.53
CA SER A 167 -10.42 3.27 7.53
C SER A 167 -10.00 2.81 6.11
N PHE A 168 -8.69 2.73 5.86
CA PHE A 168 -8.06 2.18 4.66
C PHE A 168 -6.92 1.25 5.05
N PHE A 169 -6.63 0.22 4.25
CA PHE A 169 -5.68 -0.83 4.67
C PHE A 169 -4.28 -0.32 5.06
N ALA A 170 -3.82 0.83 4.55
CA ALA A 170 -2.44 1.30 4.76
C ALA A 170 -2.19 2.07 6.06
N TYR A 171 -3.21 2.66 6.72
CA TYR A 171 -3.01 3.63 7.81
C TYR A 171 -2.66 2.95 9.15
N THR A 172 -1.44 2.46 9.29
CA THR A 172 -1.02 1.63 10.43
C THR A 172 0.19 2.16 11.20
N GLU A 173 0.62 3.38 10.88
CA GLU A 173 1.77 4.06 11.45
C GLU A 173 1.60 4.41 12.92
N GLY A 174 0.38 4.75 13.33
CA GLY A 174 0.06 5.06 14.72
C GLY A 174 0.96 6.15 15.32
N ALA A 175 1.27 7.20 14.56
CA ALA A 175 2.21 8.23 15.01
C ALA A 175 1.75 8.93 16.31
N SER A 176 2.70 9.35 17.16
CA SER A 176 2.45 10.06 18.42
C SER A 176 1.74 11.39 18.17
N ASP A 177 2.07 12.03 17.04
CA ASP A 177 1.39 13.18 16.48
C ASP A 177 0.55 12.88 15.25
N ALA A 178 0.00 11.66 15.19
CA ALA A 178 -0.95 11.23 14.17
C ALA A 178 -2.04 12.28 13.93
N ARG A 179 -2.44 12.39 12.67
CA ARG A 179 -3.41 13.40 12.21
C ARG A 179 -4.84 12.92 12.45
N ALA A 180 -5.55 12.48 11.42
CA ALA A 180 -6.94 12.04 11.56
C ALA A 180 -7.09 10.66 12.21
N GLU A 181 -6.10 9.77 12.07
CA GLU A 181 -6.19 8.40 12.56
C GLU A 181 -4.92 7.98 13.29
N CYS A 182 -5.09 7.39 14.47
CA CYS A 182 -4.01 6.81 15.25
C CYS A 182 -4.35 5.34 15.53
N ASN A 183 -3.94 4.46 14.62
CA ASN A 183 -4.19 3.02 14.72
C ASN A 183 -3.17 2.37 15.67
N TYR A 184 -3.42 2.50 16.97
CA TYR A 184 -2.60 1.92 18.03
C TYR A 184 -3.49 1.27 19.09
N ILE A 185 -3.23 -0.01 19.40
CA ILE A 185 -3.90 -0.71 20.49
C ILE A 185 -2.84 -1.39 21.34
N ALA A 186 -2.69 -0.93 22.57
CA ALA A 186 -1.71 -1.42 23.53
C ALA A 186 -1.89 -2.91 23.84
N GLY A 187 -0.77 -3.55 24.20
CA GLY A 187 -0.69 -4.96 24.54
C GLY A 187 -0.18 -5.78 23.37
N GLY A 188 1.09 -6.16 23.45
CA GLY A 188 1.75 -6.97 22.43
C GLY A 188 2.71 -8.00 23.00
N THR A 189 2.92 -9.08 22.25
CA THR A 189 3.91 -10.10 22.56
C THR A 189 4.69 -10.45 21.31
N LEU A 190 6.00 -10.61 21.44
CA LEU A 190 6.84 -11.28 20.45
C LEU A 190 7.08 -12.70 20.96
N SER A 191 6.68 -13.70 20.19
CA SER A 191 6.70 -15.10 20.59
C SER A 191 7.45 -15.96 19.59
N LYS A 192 7.88 -17.14 20.04
CA LYS A 192 8.47 -18.18 19.22
C LYS A 192 7.79 -19.50 19.53
N ILE A 193 7.48 -20.31 18.51
CA ILE A 193 7.13 -21.71 18.71
C ILE A 193 8.24 -22.62 18.20
N LYS A 194 8.40 -23.77 18.85
CA LYS A 194 9.21 -24.89 18.38
C LYS A 194 8.33 -26.12 18.19
N MET A 195 8.46 -26.79 17.05
CA MET A 195 7.71 -28.03 16.83
C MET A 195 8.37 -29.21 17.59
N ASN A 196 7.61 -29.79 18.51
CA ASN A 196 7.91 -31.04 19.21
C ASN A 196 6.97 -32.15 18.70
N GLY A 197 7.48 -32.96 17.76
CA GLY A 197 6.65 -33.89 16.99
C GLY A 197 5.64 -33.14 16.13
N ILE A 198 4.34 -33.42 16.30
CA ILE A 198 3.25 -32.78 15.54
C ILE A 198 2.62 -31.59 16.27
N TRP A 199 3.16 -31.22 17.43
CA TRP A 199 2.65 -30.17 18.31
C TRP A 199 3.68 -29.06 18.49
N ALA A 200 3.21 -27.85 18.75
CA ALA A 200 4.06 -26.70 19.02
C ALA A 200 4.22 -26.50 20.54
N GLU A 201 5.39 -26.02 20.95
CA GLU A 201 5.64 -25.46 22.26
C GLU A 201 5.96 -23.97 22.08
N GLU A 202 5.21 -23.09 22.72
CA GLU A 202 5.43 -21.64 22.66
C GLU A 202 6.33 -21.16 23.81
N GLU A 203 7.28 -20.32 23.42
CA GLU A 203 8.14 -19.50 24.25
C GLU A 203 7.84 -18.02 23.99
N THR A 204 7.59 -17.25 25.05
CA THR A 204 7.51 -15.78 24.96
C THR A 204 8.92 -15.18 24.87
N LEU A 205 9.19 -14.40 23.82
CA LEU A 205 10.45 -13.67 23.67
C LEU A 205 10.41 -12.32 24.40
N MET A 206 9.32 -11.57 24.22
CA MET A 206 9.08 -10.28 24.86
C MET A 206 7.59 -10.02 25.06
N THR A 207 7.25 -9.28 26.12
CA THR A 207 5.89 -8.80 26.39
C THR A 207 5.95 -7.32 26.77
N ASP A 208 4.99 -6.55 26.28
CA ASP A 208 4.78 -5.17 26.66
C ASP A 208 3.27 -4.89 26.72
N GLU A 209 2.76 -4.57 27.91
CA GLU A 209 1.33 -4.31 28.14
C GLU A 209 0.90 -2.96 27.57
N ASP A 210 1.83 -2.00 27.52
CA ASP A 210 1.59 -0.66 26.97
C ASP A 210 1.97 -0.57 25.50
N GLY A 211 2.92 -1.41 25.06
CA GLY A 211 3.53 -1.43 23.73
C GLY A 211 2.93 -2.39 22.71
N VAL A 212 3.45 -2.31 21.48
CA VAL A 212 3.11 -3.21 20.36
C VAL A 212 4.38 -3.59 19.59
N TYR A 213 4.56 -4.88 19.33
CA TYR A 213 5.58 -5.43 18.45
C TYR A 213 4.96 -5.81 17.10
N ARG A 214 5.64 -5.49 16.00
CA ARG A 214 5.21 -5.85 14.65
C ARG A 214 6.39 -6.03 13.69
N ASP A 215 6.08 -6.55 12.52
CA ASP A 215 6.94 -6.65 11.34
C ASP A 215 8.26 -7.42 11.56
N PRO A 216 8.24 -8.64 12.11
CA PRO A 216 9.45 -9.43 12.29
C PRO A 216 10.08 -9.81 10.93
N ASN A 217 11.38 -9.61 10.80
CA ASN A 217 12.19 -10.00 9.64
C ASN A 217 13.50 -10.64 10.10
N LEU A 218 13.83 -11.82 9.58
CA LEU A 218 15.02 -12.57 9.99
C LEU A 218 16.19 -12.33 9.03
N HIS A 219 17.35 -12.05 9.61
CA HIS A 219 18.61 -11.95 8.88
C HIS A 219 18.98 -13.30 8.23
N PHE A 220 19.83 -13.26 7.20
CA PHE A 220 20.17 -14.45 6.44
C PHE A 220 20.92 -15.52 7.26
N ASP A 221 21.55 -15.12 8.38
CA ASP A 221 22.22 -16.02 9.31
C ASP A 221 21.28 -16.83 10.21
N GLY A 222 19.99 -16.50 10.24
CA GLY A 222 19.00 -17.15 11.10
C GLY A 222 19.10 -16.81 12.59
N GLN A 223 19.90 -15.81 12.97
CA GLN A 223 20.18 -15.46 14.37
C GLN A 223 19.73 -14.04 14.75
N HIS A 224 19.74 -13.09 13.80
CA HIS A 224 19.36 -11.70 14.08
C HIS A 224 17.94 -11.41 13.58
N LEU A 225 17.08 -10.97 14.49
CA LEU A 225 15.69 -10.65 14.24
C LEU A 225 15.47 -9.13 14.27
N LEU A 226 15.10 -8.56 13.14
CA LEU A 226 14.61 -7.17 13.02
C LEU A 226 13.11 -7.14 13.32
N PHE A 227 12.65 -6.10 14.02
CA PHE A 227 11.23 -5.85 14.29
C PHE A 227 10.98 -4.37 14.61
N SER A 228 9.72 -3.96 14.56
CA SER A 228 9.28 -2.63 14.98
C SER A 228 8.59 -2.69 16.34
N TRP A 229 8.91 -1.74 17.21
CA TRP A 229 8.33 -1.64 18.55
C TRP A 229 8.00 -0.18 18.87
N LYS A 230 6.76 0.02 19.31
CA LYS A 230 6.24 1.28 19.87
C LYS A 230 5.78 1.01 21.29
N LYS A 231 6.26 1.79 22.25
CA LYS A 231 6.00 1.56 23.70
C LYS A 231 4.81 2.35 24.25
N SER A 232 4.37 3.38 23.53
CA SER A 232 3.30 4.27 23.99
C SER A 232 2.56 4.88 22.81
N ALA A 233 1.25 5.06 22.96
CA ALA A 233 0.42 5.73 21.95
C ALA A 233 0.89 7.17 21.67
N LYS A 234 1.28 7.93 22.71
CA LYS A 234 1.55 9.38 22.63
C LYS A 234 2.96 9.79 22.99
N GLU A 235 3.70 8.98 23.75
CA GLU A 235 5.06 9.33 24.18
C GLU A 235 6.16 8.68 23.34
N ASP A 236 5.79 7.77 22.44
CA ASP A 236 6.74 7.04 21.59
C ASP A 236 6.16 6.86 20.19
N ASP A 237 6.97 6.41 19.25
CA ASP A 237 6.58 6.00 17.90
C ASP A 237 7.14 4.61 17.58
N PHE A 238 6.73 4.01 16.46
CA PHE A 238 7.39 2.78 16.04
C PHE A 238 8.84 3.09 15.67
N HIS A 239 9.75 2.33 16.27
CA HIS A 239 11.17 2.35 15.93
C HIS A 239 11.64 0.94 15.60
N LEU A 240 12.71 0.84 14.81
CA LEU A 240 13.33 -0.43 14.48
C LEU A 240 14.23 -0.91 15.61
N TYR A 241 14.18 -2.20 15.88
CA TYR A 241 15.02 -2.90 16.84
C TYR A 241 15.55 -4.19 16.23
N GLU A 242 16.75 -4.59 16.62
CA GLU A 242 17.35 -5.87 16.29
C GLU A 242 17.57 -6.68 17.58
N MET A 243 17.20 -7.96 17.56
CA MET A 243 17.45 -8.93 18.63
C MET A 243 18.38 -10.04 18.14
N ASP A 244 19.39 -10.37 18.94
CA ASP A 244 20.09 -11.65 18.83
C ASP A 244 19.23 -12.75 19.48
N LEU A 245 18.75 -13.72 18.69
CA LEU A 245 17.83 -14.76 19.16
C LEU A 245 18.45 -15.69 20.21
N LYS A 246 19.78 -15.82 20.22
CA LYS A 246 20.52 -16.70 21.13
C LYS A 246 20.78 -16.01 22.46
N THR A 247 21.27 -14.77 22.46
CA THR A 247 21.61 -14.04 23.69
C THR A 247 20.44 -13.26 24.27
N ARG A 248 19.43 -12.94 23.45
CA ARG A 248 18.32 -12.02 23.74
C ARG A 248 18.74 -10.57 23.93
N ASP A 249 19.95 -10.22 23.50
CA ASP A 249 20.36 -8.82 23.47
C ASP A 249 19.56 -8.05 22.42
N ILE A 250 19.13 -6.84 22.78
CA ILE A 250 18.30 -5.98 21.93
C ILE A 250 19.03 -4.67 21.69
N LYS A 251 19.04 -4.23 20.42
CA LYS A 251 19.60 -2.96 19.96
C LYS A 251 18.50 -2.14 19.27
N GLN A 252 18.26 -0.92 19.75
CA GLN A 252 17.43 0.04 19.03
C GLN A 252 18.24 0.67 17.89
N LEU A 253 17.64 0.76 16.70
CA LEU A 253 18.28 1.23 15.47
C LEU A 253 17.80 2.63 15.06
N THR A 254 16.51 2.92 15.24
CA THR A 254 15.94 4.23 14.87
C THR A 254 15.34 4.94 16.08
N PHE A 255 15.25 6.27 15.98
CA PHE A 255 14.90 7.14 17.10
C PHE A 255 14.17 8.39 16.62
N GLY A 256 13.31 8.94 17.48
CA GLY A 256 12.79 10.30 17.33
C GLY A 256 11.27 10.37 17.32
N LYS A 257 10.71 11.31 18.09
CA LYS A 257 9.26 11.48 18.23
C LYS A 257 8.65 12.15 17.00
N GLY A 258 7.44 11.73 16.66
CA GLY A 258 6.67 12.13 15.49
C GLY A 258 7.02 11.35 14.22
N HIS A 259 7.82 10.29 14.31
CA HIS A 259 8.25 9.51 13.15
C HIS A 259 8.09 8.01 13.43
N ALA A 260 7.25 7.34 12.65
CA ALA A 260 7.04 5.90 12.75
C ALA A 260 7.90 5.21 11.69
N ASP A 261 8.75 4.27 12.11
CA ASP A 261 9.61 3.43 11.29
C ASP A 261 9.14 1.96 11.40
N ILE A 262 8.60 1.42 10.31
CA ILE A 262 7.90 0.13 10.26
C ILE A 262 8.35 -0.73 9.08
N GLU A 263 7.96 -2.01 9.08
CA GLU A 263 8.15 -2.93 7.95
C GLU A 263 9.60 -3.07 7.46
N GLY A 264 10.55 -3.15 8.41
CA GLY A 264 11.97 -3.28 8.09
C GLY A 264 12.36 -4.64 7.50
N ILE A 265 13.26 -4.64 6.52
CA ILE A 265 13.85 -5.84 5.91
C ILE A 265 15.38 -5.72 5.79
N TYR A 266 16.07 -6.84 5.96
CA TYR A 266 17.51 -6.94 5.66
C TYR A 266 17.77 -7.02 4.16
N LEU A 267 18.80 -6.32 3.71
CA LEU A 267 19.29 -6.33 2.33
C LEU A 267 20.58 -7.14 2.18
N PRO A 268 20.90 -7.64 0.97
CA PRO A 268 22.09 -8.47 0.76
C PRO A 268 23.42 -7.81 1.14
N ASP A 269 23.47 -6.48 1.16
CA ASP A 269 24.64 -5.66 1.48
C ASP A 269 24.72 -5.24 2.97
N GLU A 270 23.96 -5.91 3.85
CA GLU A 270 23.84 -5.64 5.30
C GLU A 270 23.10 -4.34 5.66
N ASN A 271 22.61 -3.57 4.69
CA ASN A 271 21.73 -2.44 4.98
C ASN A 271 20.31 -2.93 5.36
N ILE A 272 19.53 -2.01 5.93
CA ILE A 272 18.13 -2.20 6.29
C ILE A 272 17.28 -1.22 5.48
N LEU A 273 16.30 -1.75 4.74
CA LEU A 273 15.26 -0.98 4.07
C LEU A 273 13.99 -1.03 4.92
N PHE A 274 13.27 0.09 5.08
CA PHE A 274 12.07 0.17 5.90
C PHE A 274 11.15 1.32 5.45
N ASN A 275 9.89 1.29 5.89
CA ASN A 275 8.93 2.39 5.69
C ASN A 275 9.00 3.40 6.83
N SER A 276 8.95 4.69 6.52
CA SER A 276 9.01 5.77 7.50
C SER A 276 8.14 6.98 7.15
N THR A 277 7.54 7.61 8.16
CA THR A 277 6.78 8.86 8.01
C THR A 277 7.63 10.13 7.92
N ARG A 278 8.97 9.99 7.89
CA ARG A 278 9.92 11.11 7.77
C ARG A 278 9.78 11.92 6.47
N CYS A 279 9.13 11.38 5.44
CA CYS A 279 8.88 12.12 4.21
C CYS A 279 8.02 13.38 4.46
N GLY A 280 7.22 13.37 5.54
CA GLY A 280 6.47 14.52 6.03
C GLY A 280 5.30 14.97 5.14
N SER A 281 4.93 14.16 4.14
CA SER A 281 3.78 14.40 3.26
C SER A 281 2.46 14.06 3.96
N ALA A 282 1.35 14.46 3.36
CA ALA A 282 0.01 14.02 3.74
C ALA A 282 -0.67 13.31 2.59
N VAL A 283 -1.52 12.35 2.95
CA VAL A 283 -2.39 11.69 1.98
C VAL A 283 -3.27 12.73 1.31
N ASP A 284 -3.51 12.53 0.03
CA ASP A 284 -4.30 13.42 -0.79
C ASP A 284 -5.80 13.17 -0.65
N CYS A 285 -6.21 11.90 -0.56
CA CYS A 285 -7.60 11.48 -0.39
C CYS A 285 -8.10 11.39 1.06
N TRP A 286 -7.25 11.69 2.05
CA TRP A 286 -7.60 11.67 3.47
C TRP A 286 -6.68 12.57 4.31
N PHE A 287 -6.92 12.68 5.61
CA PHE A 287 -6.21 13.58 6.52
C PHE A 287 -5.16 12.86 7.39
N THR A 288 -4.33 12.00 6.78
CA THR A 288 -3.32 11.21 7.51
C THR A 288 -1.90 11.43 6.99
N GLU A 289 -0.90 10.98 7.75
CA GLU A 289 0.51 10.94 7.38
C GLU A 289 0.81 9.87 6.31
N VAL A 290 1.92 10.05 5.59
CA VAL A 290 2.39 9.13 4.54
C VAL A 290 3.68 8.44 5.00
N SER A 291 3.78 7.14 4.76
CA SER A 291 5.03 6.38 4.89
C SER A 291 5.67 6.13 3.54
N ASN A 292 6.99 6.29 3.49
CA ASN A 292 7.80 5.97 2.31
C ASN A 292 9.09 5.25 2.67
N MET A 293 9.82 4.73 1.69
CA MET A 293 10.97 3.87 1.91
C MET A 293 12.26 4.65 2.23
N TYR A 294 12.96 4.19 3.25
CA TYR A 294 14.26 4.67 3.72
C TYR A 294 15.25 3.52 3.87
N LEU A 295 16.53 3.87 3.78
CA LEU A 295 17.67 2.96 3.86
C LEU A 295 18.65 3.44 4.94
N CYS A 296 19.09 2.56 5.82
CA CYS A 296 20.18 2.80 6.79
C CYS A 296 21.10 1.59 6.89
N ASP A 297 22.26 1.73 7.52
CA ASP A 297 23.09 0.57 7.86
C ASP A 297 22.57 -0.19 9.10
N ARG A 298 23.16 -1.34 9.43
CA ARG A 298 22.81 -2.14 10.63
C ARG A 298 23.09 -1.44 11.96
N GLU A 299 23.68 -0.24 11.95
CA GLU A 299 23.81 0.64 13.11
C GLU A 299 22.78 1.78 13.15
N GLY A 300 21.86 1.83 12.18
CA GLY A 300 20.87 2.90 12.07
C GLY A 300 21.42 4.22 11.53
N ARG A 301 22.66 4.24 11.02
CA ARG A 301 23.32 5.44 10.49
C ARG A 301 23.01 5.62 9.00
N TYR A 302 23.32 6.82 8.50
CA TYR A 302 23.24 7.15 7.06
C TYR A 302 21.83 6.99 6.48
N MET A 303 20.82 7.29 7.31
CA MET A 303 19.42 7.18 6.93
C MET A 303 19.11 8.09 5.74
N ARG A 304 18.57 7.51 4.66
CA ARG A 304 18.24 8.22 3.42
C ARG A 304 17.00 7.66 2.74
N GLN A 305 16.13 8.54 2.28
CA GLN A 305 14.92 8.24 1.53
C GLN A 305 15.29 7.71 0.15
N VAL A 306 14.67 6.60 -0.21
CA VAL A 306 14.84 5.93 -1.51
C VAL A 306 13.54 5.84 -2.30
N GLY A 307 12.37 5.89 -1.66
CA GLY A 307 11.06 6.03 -2.33
C GLY A 307 10.50 7.45 -2.22
N PHE A 308 9.90 7.98 -3.29
CA PHE A 308 9.41 9.37 -3.38
C PHE A 308 7.99 9.40 -3.93
N ASP A 309 7.11 8.68 -3.24
CA ASP A 309 5.74 8.41 -3.65
C ASP A 309 4.75 9.35 -2.98
N GLN A 310 3.64 9.62 -3.68
CA GLN A 310 2.60 10.57 -3.31
C GLN A 310 1.91 10.20 -1.99
N VAL A 311 1.66 8.91 -1.82
CA VAL A 311 0.95 8.32 -0.68
C VAL A 311 1.76 7.12 -0.14
N HIS A 312 1.14 6.11 0.46
CA HIS A 312 1.83 5.02 1.14
C HIS A 312 2.51 4.06 0.16
N THR A 313 3.73 3.65 0.54
CA THR A 313 4.30 2.37 0.16
C THR A 313 4.21 1.40 1.32
N VAL A 314 3.87 0.13 1.07
CA VAL A 314 3.74 -0.88 2.13
C VAL A 314 4.30 -2.24 1.74
N THR A 315 4.65 -3.03 2.75
CA THR A 315 5.06 -4.44 2.67
C THR A 315 6.22 -4.71 1.70
N PRO A 316 7.40 -4.05 1.86
CA PRO A 316 8.58 -4.34 1.06
C PRO A 316 9.05 -5.78 1.26
N THR A 317 9.39 -6.46 0.17
CA THR A 317 9.91 -7.84 0.16
C THR A 317 11.10 -7.95 -0.76
N LEU A 318 12.20 -8.50 -0.23
CA LEU A 318 13.39 -8.84 -1.01
C LEU A 318 13.19 -10.16 -1.76
N LEU A 319 13.40 -10.13 -3.07
CA LEU A 319 13.41 -11.29 -3.95
C LEU A 319 14.81 -11.93 -4.03
N ASP A 320 14.86 -13.19 -4.45
CA ASP A 320 16.08 -13.99 -4.66
C ASP A 320 17.06 -13.33 -5.65
N ASP A 321 16.54 -12.60 -6.64
CA ASP A 321 17.34 -11.86 -7.62
C ASP A 321 17.78 -10.47 -7.17
N GLY A 322 17.59 -10.15 -5.89
CA GLY A 322 18.03 -8.92 -5.25
C GLY A 322 17.11 -7.72 -5.46
N ARG A 323 16.02 -7.83 -6.22
CA ARG A 323 15.01 -6.75 -6.31
C ARG A 323 14.14 -6.72 -5.06
N ILE A 324 13.57 -5.57 -4.78
CA ILE A 324 12.51 -5.37 -3.79
C ILE A 324 11.18 -5.27 -4.53
N VAL A 325 10.14 -5.95 -4.05
CA VAL A 325 8.74 -5.79 -4.49
C VAL A 325 7.93 -5.21 -3.34
N TYR A 326 7.01 -4.31 -3.64
CA TYR A 326 6.20 -3.59 -2.65
C TYR A 326 4.90 -3.07 -3.25
N THR A 327 3.93 -2.74 -2.41
CA THR A 327 2.69 -2.09 -2.84
C THR A 327 2.88 -0.58 -2.83
N ARG A 328 2.45 0.10 -3.90
CA ARG A 328 2.47 1.57 -4.01
C ARG A 328 1.08 2.09 -4.33
N TRP A 329 0.66 3.15 -3.64
CA TRP A 329 -0.53 3.93 -4.01
C TRP A 329 -0.16 4.91 -5.14
N ASP A 330 -0.80 4.82 -6.30
CA ASP A 330 -0.42 5.55 -7.53
C ASP A 330 -1.55 6.45 -8.07
N TYR A 331 -1.75 7.64 -7.49
CA TYR A 331 -2.92 8.49 -7.79
C TYR A 331 -2.66 9.59 -8.81
N ASN A 332 -1.65 9.49 -9.66
CA ASN A 332 -1.42 10.57 -10.63
C ASN A 332 -2.46 10.52 -11.74
N ASP A 333 -3.34 11.52 -11.75
CA ASP A 333 -4.35 11.73 -12.79
C ASP A 333 -5.32 10.53 -12.93
N ARG A 334 -5.56 9.78 -11.84
CA ARG A 334 -6.45 8.61 -11.76
C ARG A 334 -7.02 8.41 -10.36
N GLY A 335 -8.18 7.72 -10.29
CA GLY A 335 -8.92 7.49 -9.06
C GLY A 335 -8.20 6.61 -8.05
N GLN A 336 -8.49 6.85 -6.77
CA GLN A 336 -7.75 6.29 -5.64
C GLN A 336 -8.09 4.82 -5.31
N VAL A 337 -9.26 4.32 -5.69
CA VAL A 337 -9.77 3.05 -5.16
C VAL A 337 -9.05 1.80 -5.71
N TRP A 338 -8.52 1.87 -6.93
CA TRP A 338 -8.02 0.69 -7.66
C TRP A 338 -6.52 0.77 -8.00
N ALA A 339 -5.85 1.80 -7.49
CA ALA A 339 -4.49 2.15 -7.88
C ALA A 339 -3.48 1.78 -6.79
N GLN A 340 -3.54 0.53 -6.31
CA GLN A 340 -2.57 -0.06 -5.38
C GLN A 340 -1.80 -1.24 -5.99
N PRO A 341 -1.07 -1.02 -7.10
CA PRO A 341 -0.28 -2.06 -7.76
C PRO A 341 0.93 -2.50 -6.94
N LEU A 342 1.50 -3.63 -7.36
CA LEU A 342 2.86 -3.99 -7.00
C LEU A 342 3.86 -3.24 -7.88
N PHE A 343 4.87 -2.68 -7.22
CA PHE A 343 6.05 -2.07 -7.80
C PHE A 343 7.30 -2.88 -7.43
N GLN A 344 8.38 -2.59 -8.14
CA GLN A 344 9.71 -3.12 -7.86
C GLN A 344 10.78 -2.04 -7.88
N MET A 345 11.89 -2.29 -7.21
CA MET A 345 13.12 -1.49 -7.27
C MET A 345 14.37 -2.33 -6.94
N ASN A 346 15.56 -1.80 -7.19
CA ASN A 346 16.79 -2.32 -6.61
C ASN A 346 16.93 -1.86 -5.14
N PRO A 347 17.79 -2.50 -4.32
CA PRO A 347 17.92 -2.17 -2.89
C PRO A 347 18.34 -0.72 -2.59
N ASP A 348 18.98 -0.05 -3.54
CA ASP A 348 19.43 1.34 -3.43
C ASP A 348 18.39 2.37 -3.91
N GLY A 349 17.19 1.92 -4.28
CA GLY A 349 16.10 2.77 -4.77
C GLY A 349 16.12 3.05 -6.26
N THR A 350 17.07 2.50 -7.02
CA THR A 350 17.12 2.60 -8.49
C THR A 350 16.18 1.59 -9.16
N GLY A 351 15.90 1.76 -10.45
CA GLY A 351 15.15 0.80 -11.26
C GLY A 351 13.69 0.67 -10.84
N GLN A 352 13.11 1.75 -10.28
CA GLN A 352 11.71 1.78 -9.89
C GLN A 352 10.82 1.55 -11.11
N ALA A 353 9.99 0.51 -11.06
CA ALA A 353 9.08 0.17 -12.13
C ALA A 353 7.88 -0.59 -11.61
N GLU A 354 6.79 -0.58 -12.38
CA GLU A 354 5.66 -1.48 -12.19
C GLU A 354 6.12 -2.95 -12.15
N TYR A 355 5.53 -3.71 -11.23
CA TYR A 355 5.62 -5.17 -11.18
C TYR A 355 4.32 -5.83 -11.65
N TYR A 356 3.16 -5.42 -11.12
CA TYR A 356 1.84 -5.97 -11.46
C TYR A 356 0.71 -5.01 -11.10
N GLY A 357 -0.33 -4.93 -11.93
CA GLY A 357 -1.64 -4.36 -11.60
C GLY A 357 -1.78 -2.86 -11.88
N MET A 358 -0.85 -2.24 -12.61
CA MET A 358 -0.83 -0.79 -12.77
C MET A 358 -2.01 -0.25 -13.58
N ASN A 359 -2.55 -1.03 -14.52
CA ASN A 359 -3.65 -0.60 -15.39
C ASN A 359 -4.92 -1.42 -15.12
N SER A 360 -5.16 -1.77 -13.86
CA SER A 360 -6.13 -2.79 -13.48
C SER A 360 -7.24 -2.27 -12.57
N TRP A 361 -8.43 -2.86 -12.66
CA TRP A 361 -9.47 -2.76 -11.65
C TRP A 361 -9.34 -3.84 -10.58
N PHE A 362 -8.82 -5.02 -10.94
CA PHE A 362 -8.61 -6.14 -10.04
C PHE A 362 -7.13 -6.56 -10.01
N PRO A 363 -6.60 -6.99 -8.86
CA PRO A 363 -7.16 -6.83 -7.51
C PRO A 363 -7.22 -5.35 -7.09
N THR A 364 -8.22 -4.98 -6.28
CA THR A 364 -8.35 -3.62 -5.73
C THR A 364 -7.07 -3.18 -5.02
N THR A 365 -6.61 -4.01 -4.07
CA THR A 365 -5.34 -3.86 -3.37
C THR A 365 -4.60 -5.19 -3.36
N VAL A 366 -3.31 -5.15 -3.67
CA VAL A 366 -2.38 -6.26 -3.46
C VAL A 366 -1.43 -5.87 -2.34
N ALA A 367 -1.34 -6.66 -1.26
CA ALA A 367 -0.42 -6.38 -0.16
C ALA A 367 0.06 -7.66 0.56
N GLN A 368 1.04 -7.51 1.45
CA GLN A 368 1.64 -8.60 2.22
C GLN A 368 2.29 -9.68 1.32
N THR A 369 2.84 -9.22 0.20
CA THR A 369 3.41 -10.06 -0.85
C THR A 369 4.72 -10.69 -0.39
N ARG A 370 4.92 -11.98 -0.69
CA ARG A 370 6.19 -12.69 -0.54
C ARG A 370 6.51 -13.54 -1.76
N GLN A 371 7.78 -13.64 -2.13
CA GLN A 371 8.21 -14.53 -3.21
C GLN A 371 7.97 -15.99 -2.83
N ILE A 372 7.49 -16.80 -3.77
CA ILE A 372 7.50 -18.25 -3.63
C ILE A 372 8.93 -18.72 -3.95
N PRO A 373 9.67 -19.31 -2.98
CA PRO A 373 11.10 -19.59 -3.13
C PRO A 373 11.45 -20.36 -4.40
N GLY A 374 12.51 -19.94 -5.10
CA GLY A 374 12.99 -20.61 -6.32
C GLY A 374 12.15 -20.36 -7.57
N THR A 375 11.15 -19.47 -7.51
CA THR A 375 10.26 -19.12 -8.63
C THR A 375 10.20 -17.61 -8.84
N ARG A 376 9.59 -17.15 -9.94
CA ARG A 376 9.25 -15.72 -10.15
C ARG A 376 7.85 -15.35 -9.65
N LYS A 377 7.10 -16.32 -9.12
CA LYS A 377 5.76 -16.12 -8.60
C LYS A 377 5.82 -15.52 -7.21
N VAL A 378 4.79 -14.76 -6.86
CA VAL A 378 4.63 -14.21 -5.51
C VAL A 378 3.29 -14.63 -4.93
N MET A 379 3.28 -14.97 -3.64
CA MET A 379 2.08 -15.19 -2.86
C MET A 379 1.70 -13.90 -2.14
N THR A 380 0.41 -13.57 -2.13
CA THR A 380 -0.07 -12.24 -1.68
C THR A 380 -1.48 -12.31 -1.13
N VAL A 381 -1.92 -11.25 -0.44
CA VAL A 381 -3.32 -11.08 -0.04
C VAL A 381 -3.99 -10.07 -0.97
N PHE A 382 -5.08 -10.48 -1.61
CA PHE A 382 -6.01 -9.63 -2.33
C PHE A 382 -7.05 -9.08 -1.36
N MET A 383 -7.13 -7.76 -1.22
CA MET A 383 -8.04 -7.08 -0.29
C MET A 383 -8.62 -5.82 -0.93
N GLY A 384 -9.55 -5.21 -0.21
CA GLY A 384 -10.15 -3.95 -0.62
C GLY A 384 -9.26 -2.74 -0.36
N HIS A 385 -9.74 -1.58 -0.78
CA HIS A 385 -9.09 -0.31 -0.50
C HIS A 385 -9.55 0.23 0.87
N HIS A 386 -10.86 0.34 1.08
CA HIS A 386 -11.47 0.70 2.37
C HIS A 386 -11.74 -0.54 3.24
N THR A 387 -10.68 -1.28 3.59
CA THR A 387 -10.77 -2.48 4.44
C THR A 387 -9.63 -2.55 5.45
N PRO A 388 -9.75 -3.33 6.54
CA PRO A 388 -8.60 -3.74 7.34
C PRO A 388 -7.59 -4.56 6.52
N GLN A 389 -6.40 -4.80 7.09
CA GLN A 389 -5.28 -5.50 6.41
C GLN A 389 -5.43 -7.02 6.30
N HIS A 390 -6.60 -7.52 5.89
CA HIS A 390 -6.84 -8.93 5.61
C HIS A 390 -7.77 -9.11 4.41
N GLY A 391 -7.69 -10.28 3.77
CA GLY A 391 -8.49 -10.58 2.59
C GLY A 391 -8.33 -12.02 2.14
N LYS A 392 -8.26 -12.22 0.82
CA LYS A 392 -8.14 -13.54 0.18
C LYS A 392 -6.71 -13.83 -0.26
N LEU A 393 -6.27 -15.06 -0.04
CA LEU A 393 -4.94 -15.50 -0.43
C LEU A 393 -4.88 -15.77 -1.94
N GLY A 394 -3.82 -15.31 -2.58
CA GLY A 394 -3.58 -15.51 -4.00
C GLY A 394 -2.11 -15.66 -4.37
N ILE A 395 -1.89 -16.07 -5.61
CA ILE A 395 -0.59 -16.10 -6.28
C ILE A 395 -0.67 -15.16 -7.49
N ILE A 396 0.40 -14.40 -7.71
CA ILE A 396 0.63 -13.62 -8.93
C ILE A 396 1.83 -14.23 -9.66
N ASP A 397 1.61 -14.56 -10.93
CA ASP A 397 2.64 -14.94 -11.89
C ASP A 397 2.77 -13.82 -12.96
N PRO A 398 3.81 -12.97 -12.88
CA PRO A 398 4.00 -11.86 -13.81
C PRO A 398 4.35 -12.32 -15.24
N GLU A 399 4.74 -13.58 -15.44
CA GLU A 399 4.99 -14.13 -16.79
C GLU A 399 3.68 -14.50 -17.49
N ALA A 400 2.67 -14.93 -16.72
CA ALA A 400 1.34 -15.26 -17.23
C ALA A 400 0.51 -14.02 -17.59
N GLY A 401 0.79 -12.87 -16.97
CA GLY A 401 0.15 -11.59 -17.25
C GLY A 401 0.50 -10.57 -16.18
N ARG A 402 0.28 -9.29 -16.46
CA ARG A 402 0.65 -8.20 -15.53
C ARG A 402 -0.50 -7.30 -15.12
N ASP A 403 -1.64 -7.43 -15.78
CA ASP A 403 -2.81 -6.63 -15.49
C ASP A 403 -4.02 -7.53 -15.17
N GLU A 404 -5.00 -6.93 -14.51
CA GLU A 404 -6.28 -7.49 -14.13
C GLU A 404 -6.14 -8.85 -13.42
N ASN A 405 -6.90 -9.83 -13.86
CA ASN A 405 -6.83 -11.19 -13.37
C ASN A 405 -5.94 -12.08 -14.26
N GLU A 406 -5.15 -11.56 -15.20
CA GLU A 406 -4.39 -12.40 -16.15
C GLU A 406 -3.38 -13.31 -15.45
N GLY A 407 -2.55 -12.74 -14.58
CA GLY A 407 -1.51 -13.45 -13.84
C GLY A 407 -1.93 -13.98 -12.47
N THR A 408 -3.20 -13.85 -12.07
CA THR A 408 -3.64 -14.19 -10.72
C THR A 408 -4.29 -15.57 -10.59
N MET A 409 -4.12 -16.18 -9.42
CA MET A 409 -4.83 -17.37 -8.96
C MET A 409 -5.19 -17.20 -7.48
N PHE A 410 -6.39 -17.62 -7.06
CA PHE A 410 -6.66 -17.84 -5.64
C PHE A 410 -5.93 -19.09 -5.15
N VAL A 411 -5.71 -19.14 -3.85
CA VAL A 411 -5.11 -20.29 -3.14
C VAL A 411 -6.07 -20.79 -2.08
N ALA A 412 -5.98 -22.08 -1.74
CA ALA A 412 -6.79 -22.74 -0.73
C ALA A 412 -8.31 -22.72 -1.03
N PRO A 413 -8.76 -23.23 -2.20
CA PRO A 413 -8.00 -23.98 -3.21
C PRO A 413 -7.58 -23.15 -4.43
N LEU A 414 -6.69 -23.71 -5.26
CA LEU A 414 -6.31 -23.13 -6.55
C LEU A 414 -7.52 -22.95 -7.48
N ARG A 415 -7.82 -21.70 -7.82
CA ARG A 415 -8.85 -21.36 -8.81
C ARG A 415 -8.63 -19.97 -9.40
N LYS A 416 -9.10 -19.76 -10.62
CA LYS A 416 -9.01 -18.45 -11.27
C LYS A 416 -9.98 -17.46 -10.61
N PRO A 417 -9.54 -16.25 -10.18
CA PRO A 417 -10.45 -15.21 -9.74
C PRO A 417 -11.12 -14.52 -10.93
N GLU A 418 -12.35 -14.04 -10.73
CA GLU A 418 -12.98 -13.07 -11.62
C GLU A 418 -12.44 -11.66 -11.33
N ALA A 419 -12.34 -10.82 -12.36
CA ALA A 419 -11.93 -9.43 -12.20
C ALA A 419 -13.10 -8.59 -11.65
N GLU A 420 -13.32 -8.69 -10.34
CA GLU A 420 -14.39 -7.97 -9.65
C GLU A 420 -13.96 -6.55 -9.27
N ARG A 421 -14.91 -5.61 -9.36
CA ARG A 421 -14.70 -4.20 -9.00
C ARG A 421 -15.42 -3.89 -7.69
N ILE A 422 -14.85 -4.37 -6.59
CA ILE A 422 -15.41 -4.16 -5.24
C ILE A 422 -14.39 -3.41 -4.38
N ASP A 423 -14.80 -2.26 -3.84
CA ASP A 423 -13.93 -1.43 -3.00
C ASP A 423 -13.57 -2.18 -1.71
N SER A 424 -14.56 -2.77 -1.03
CA SER A 424 -14.34 -3.63 0.13
C SER A 424 -14.09 -5.10 -0.25
N TYR A 425 -13.23 -5.34 -1.25
CA TYR A 425 -12.94 -6.68 -1.75
C TYR A 425 -12.45 -7.66 -0.66
N GLY A 426 -12.82 -8.93 -0.81
CA GLY A 426 -12.22 -10.03 -0.04
C GLY A 426 -12.68 -10.16 1.42
N GLN A 427 -13.65 -9.37 1.89
CA GLN A 427 -14.08 -9.32 3.30
C GLN A 427 -15.13 -10.38 3.70
N PHE A 428 -15.30 -11.43 2.90
CA PHE A 428 -16.30 -12.48 3.14
C PHE A 428 -15.66 -13.79 3.60
N THR A 429 -16.43 -14.63 4.29
CA THR A 429 -16.00 -15.98 4.74
C THR A 429 -14.69 -15.93 5.53
N ASP A 430 -13.79 -16.90 5.33
CA ASP A 430 -12.49 -16.94 5.99
C ASP A 430 -11.53 -15.85 5.52
N GLN A 431 -10.57 -15.49 6.37
CA GLN A 431 -9.69 -14.34 6.15
C GLN A 431 -8.23 -14.73 6.35
N TYR A 432 -7.36 -14.16 5.51
CA TYR A 432 -5.94 -14.48 5.41
C TYR A 432 -5.09 -13.22 5.61
N GLN A 433 -3.94 -13.39 6.28
CA GLN A 433 -2.93 -12.36 6.51
C GLN A 433 -1.52 -12.96 6.51
N HIS A 434 -0.54 -12.17 6.06
CA HIS A 434 0.90 -12.43 6.22
C HIS A 434 1.36 -13.82 5.74
N PRO A 435 1.19 -14.16 4.45
CA PRO A 435 1.68 -15.42 3.92
C PRO A 435 3.21 -15.53 4.02
N PHE A 436 3.69 -16.72 4.37
CA PHE A 436 5.10 -17.12 4.33
C PHE A 436 5.22 -18.41 3.50
N PRO A 437 5.41 -18.31 2.18
CA PRO A 437 5.61 -19.49 1.33
C PRO A 437 6.95 -20.17 1.64
N MET A 438 6.93 -21.49 1.81
CA MET A 438 8.13 -22.31 1.99
C MET A 438 8.55 -22.96 0.67
N ASN A 439 7.57 -23.30 -0.17
CA ASN A 439 7.74 -23.84 -1.51
C ASN A 439 6.45 -23.55 -2.34
N GLU A 440 6.31 -24.10 -3.55
CA GLU A 440 5.12 -23.88 -4.40
C GLU A 440 3.82 -24.48 -3.82
N THR A 441 3.91 -25.38 -2.85
CA THR A 441 2.78 -26.12 -2.28
C THR A 441 2.45 -25.68 -0.86
N ASP A 442 3.45 -25.51 0.01
CA ASP A 442 3.28 -25.33 1.45
C ASP A 442 3.68 -23.93 1.92
N PHE A 443 2.92 -23.40 2.89
CA PHE A 443 3.15 -22.07 3.45
C PHE A 443 2.69 -21.98 4.92
N LEU A 444 3.26 -21.02 5.64
CA LEU A 444 2.72 -20.55 6.92
C LEU A 444 1.81 -19.34 6.67
N ILE A 445 0.78 -19.18 7.49
CA ILE A 445 -0.20 -18.11 7.31
C ILE A 445 -0.85 -17.71 8.64
N SER A 446 -1.16 -16.44 8.80
CA SER A 446 -2.12 -15.98 9.81
C SER A 446 -3.53 -16.09 9.24
N TYR A 447 -4.36 -16.94 9.83
CA TYR A 447 -5.65 -17.33 9.25
C TYR A 447 -6.76 -17.42 10.30
N THR A 448 -7.97 -17.09 9.88
CA THR A 448 -9.18 -17.30 10.67
C THR A 448 -10.29 -17.94 9.82
N PRO A 449 -10.77 -19.16 10.16
CA PRO A 449 -11.71 -19.91 9.32
C PRO A 449 -13.13 -19.35 9.32
N LEU A 450 -13.49 -18.56 10.32
CA LEU A 450 -14.84 -18.03 10.51
C LEU A 450 -14.95 -16.57 10.04
N GLY A 451 -13.82 -15.87 9.90
CA GLY A 451 -13.75 -14.46 9.55
C GLY A 451 -14.79 -13.61 10.31
N TYR A 452 -15.52 -12.79 9.58
CA TYR A 452 -16.52 -11.88 10.14
C TYR A 452 -17.74 -12.56 10.77
N TYR A 453 -17.94 -13.87 10.58
CA TYR A 453 -19.11 -14.55 11.15
C TYR A 453 -19.12 -14.48 12.68
N VAL A 454 -17.95 -14.62 13.33
CA VAL A 454 -17.82 -14.50 14.80
C VAL A 454 -17.76 -13.05 15.28
N GLY A 455 -17.96 -12.07 14.39
CA GLY A 455 -17.93 -10.65 14.70
C GLY A 455 -16.52 -10.14 15.02
N HIS A 456 -16.47 -9.05 15.79
CA HIS A 456 -15.23 -8.38 16.16
C HIS A 456 -14.90 -8.52 17.66
N PRO A 457 -13.61 -8.61 18.03
CA PRO A 457 -12.45 -8.76 17.13
C PRO A 457 -12.43 -10.14 16.46
N MET A 458 -11.89 -10.20 15.23
CA MET A 458 -11.48 -11.47 14.62
C MET A 458 -10.11 -11.82 15.15
N GLU A 459 -9.94 -13.07 15.59
CA GLU A 459 -8.66 -13.58 16.08
C GLU A 459 -8.06 -14.52 15.04
N PHE A 460 -6.81 -14.27 14.70
CA PHE A 460 -6.04 -15.08 13.78
C PHE A 460 -5.17 -16.08 14.56
N GLY A 461 -5.08 -17.31 14.05
CA GLY A 461 -4.07 -18.28 14.46
C GLY A 461 -3.02 -18.44 13.37
N ILE A 462 -1.89 -19.06 13.71
CA ILE A 462 -0.86 -19.43 12.73
C ILE A 462 -1.08 -20.88 12.30
N TYR A 463 -1.14 -21.08 11.00
CA TYR A 463 -1.39 -22.38 10.38
C TYR A 463 -0.22 -22.77 9.46
N TRP A 464 0.04 -24.06 9.40
CA TRP A 464 0.58 -24.67 8.19
C TRP A 464 -0.58 -24.91 7.23
N MET A 465 -0.42 -24.58 5.96
CA MET A 465 -1.44 -24.81 4.93
C MET A 465 -0.77 -25.11 3.58
N ASN A 466 -1.45 -25.89 2.75
CA ASN A 466 -1.05 -26.10 1.36
C ASN A 466 -1.98 -25.39 0.36
N VAL A 467 -1.58 -25.34 -0.91
CA VAL A 467 -2.31 -24.63 -1.97
C VAL A 467 -3.72 -25.15 -2.24
N ASP A 468 -4.01 -26.40 -1.88
CA ASP A 468 -5.34 -27.02 -1.98
C ASP A 468 -6.24 -26.67 -0.79
N GLY A 469 -5.70 -26.04 0.26
CA GLY A 469 -6.42 -25.61 1.45
C GLY A 469 -6.48 -26.65 2.56
N GLU A 470 -5.69 -27.73 2.46
CA GLU A 470 -5.42 -28.54 3.63
C GLU A 470 -4.62 -27.72 4.64
N ARG A 471 -5.02 -27.77 5.91
CA ARG A 471 -4.46 -26.92 6.95
C ARG A 471 -4.35 -27.65 8.27
N GLU A 472 -3.42 -27.17 9.09
CA GLU A 472 -3.21 -27.59 10.47
C GLU A 472 -2.86 -26.37 11.34
N LEU A 473 -3.66 -26.09 12.37
CA LEU A 473 -3.39 -25.03 13.34
C LEU A 473 -2.10 -25.34 14.12
N LEU A 474 -1.18 -24.39 14.19
CA LEU A 474 0.09 -24.52 14.93
C LEU A 474 0.03 -23.81 16.28
N VAL A 475 -0.47 -22.57 16.30
CA VAL A 475 -0.62 -21.76 17.52
C VAL A 475 -1.79 -20.79 17.39
N SER A 476 -2.51 -20.59 18.49
CA SER A 476 -3.60 -19.62 18.62
C SER A 476 -3.64 -19.07 20.03
N ASP A 477 -4.18 -17.88 20.20
CA ASP A 477 -4.41 -17.27 21.51
C ASP A 477 -5.88 -16.85 21.60
N SER A 478 -6.53 -17.11 22.74
CA SER A 478 -7.96 -16.85 22.94
C SER A 478 -8.28 -15.38 23.18
N LYS A 479 -7.26 -14.51 23.30
CA LYS A 479 -7.43 -13.09 23.61
C LYS A 479 -6.86 -12.17 22.53
N ILE A 480 -5.98 -12.67 21.67
CA ILE A 480 -5.21 -11.83 20.76
C ILE A 480 -4.80 -12.59 19.48
N SER A 481 -4.73 -11.89 18.36
CA SER A 481 -4.35 -12.50 17.08
C SER A 481 -2.86 -12.86 17.05
N CYS A 482 -2.54 -14.02 16.51
CA CYS A 482 -1.18 -14.47 16.18
C CYS A 482 -0.87 -14.13 14.71
N ASN A 483 0.05 -13.19 14.51
CA ASN A 483 0.32 -12.50 13.25
C ASN A 483 1.77 -12.67 12.79
N GLN A 484 2.01 -12.50 11.48
CA GLN A 484 3.34 -12.33 10.89
C GLN A 484 4.32 -13.49 11.17
N PRO A 485 3.94 -14.75 10.85
CA PRO A 485 4.82 -15.89 11.06
C PRO A 485 6.08 -15.80 10.19
N ILE A 486 7.24 -16.09 10.79
CA ILE A 486 8.52 -16.21 10.10
C ILE A 486 9.28 -17.47 10.54
N LEU A 487 9.79 -18.24 9.58
CA LEU A 487 10.62 -19.41 9.89
C LEU A 487 11.99 -18.98 10.42
N VAL A 488 12.42 -19.58 11.53
CA VAL A 488 13.76 -19.38 12.11
C VAL A 488 14.72 -20.40 11.55
N ALA A 489 15.39 -20.02 10.47
CA ALA A 489 16.44 -20.82 9.86
C ALA A 489 17.43 -19.91 9.11
N PRO A 490 18.72 -20.29 9.04
CA PRO A 490 19.63 -19.70 8.07
C PRO A 490 19.08 -19.86 6.65
N ARG A 491 19.26 -18.85 5.82
CA ARG A 491 18.78 -18.84 4.44
C ARG A 491 19.85 -18.31 3.50
N THR A 492 19.78 -18.75 2.24
CA THR A 492 20.67 -18.24 1.20
C THR A 492 20.53 -16.73 1.09
N ARG A 493 21.66 -16.03 1.10
CA ARG A 493 21.70 -14.59 0.84
C ARG A 493 21.30 -14.34 -0.62
N PRO A 494 20.28 -13.52 -0.90
CA PRO A 494 19.88 -13.18 -2.26
C PRO A 494 20.99 -12.48 -3.03
N PHE A 495 20.83 -12.42 -4.35
CA PHE A 495 21.80 -11.76 -5.22
C PHE A 495 22.03 -10.30 -4.80
N GLN A 496 23.28 -9.94 -4.53
CA GLN A 496 23.65 -8.56 -4.22
C GLN A 496 23.87 -7.78 -5.51
N ARG A 497 22.96 -6.85 -5.79
CA ARG A 497 23.08 -5.93 -6.93
C ARG A 497 24.11 -4.84 -6.64
N SER A 498 24.90 -4.47 -7.65
CA SER A 498 25.80 -3.33 -7.55
C SER A 498 25.00 -2.03 -7.57
N SER A 499 25.38 -1.08 -6.70
CA SER A 499 24.79 0.26 -6.72
C SER A 499 25.59 1.19 -7.63
N SER A 500 24.88 1.93 -8.48
CA SER A 500 25.44 3.02 -9.30
C SER A 500 25.15 4.40 -8.71
N VAL A 501 24.50 4.45 -7.54
CA VAL A 501 24.06 5.70 -6.92
C VAL A 501 25.27 6.50 -6.44
N ASP A 502 25.35 7.75 -6.88
CA ASP A 502 26.38 8.69 -6.47
C ASP A 502 25.73 9.96 -5.91
N TYR A 503 25.65 10.02 -4.58
CA TYR A 503 25.06 11.15 -3.86
C TYR A 503 25.88 12.45 -3.96
N THR A 504 27.03 12.47 -4.65
CA THR A 504 27.69 13.72 -5.03
C THR A 504 27.06 14.38 -6.26
N LYS A 505 26.18 13.66 -6.97
CA LYS A 505 25.35 14.17 -8.07
C LYS A 505 23.96 14.55 -7.57
N ASN A 506 23.25 15.35 -8.37
CA ASN A 506 21.87 15.78 -8.10
C ASN A 506 20.92 15.47 -9.27
N ASP A 507 21.40 14.69 -10.24
CA ASP A 507 20.71 14.43 -11.50
C ASP A 507 20.77 12.94 -11.86
N GLY A 508 19.79 12.53 -12.65
CA GLY A 508 19.72 11.23 -13.31
C GLY A 508 19.41 11.43 -14.80
N VAL A 509 19.38 10.32 -15.55
CA VAL A 509 19.22 10.36 -17.01
C VAL A 509 18.14 9.38 -17.46
N TYR A 510 17.26 9.83 -18.34
CA TYR A 510 16.31 8.98 -19.04
C TYR A 510 16.72 8.78 -20.48
N TYR A 511 16.64 7.53 -20.96
CA TYR A 511 16.77 7.17 -22.36
C TYR A 511 15.50 6.46 -22.87
N MET A 512 14.75 7.16 -23.73
CA MET A 512 13.61 6.61 -24.48
C MET A 512 14.10 6.14 -25.84
N GLN A 513 14.01 4.85 -26.13
CA GLN A 513 14.48 4.31 -27.41
C GLN A 513 13.58 4.73 -28.57
N ASN A 514 12.27 4.49 -28.47
CA ASN A 514 11.29 4.95 -29.45
C ASN A 514 9.93 5.10 -28.77
N ILE A 515 9.46 6.33 -28.60
CA ILE A 515 8.21 6.64 -27.91
C ILE A 515 6.98 5.91 -28.49
N TYR A 516 7.00 5.54 -29.77
CA TYR A 516 5.89 4.86 -30.46
C TYR A 516 5.84 3.34 -30.20
N GLU A 517 6.85 2.76 -29.54
CA GLU A 517 6.90 1.33 -29.19
C GLU A 517 6.18 1.07 -27.86
N GLY A 518 4.85 1.05 -27.86
CA GLY A 518 4.06 0.76 -26.67
C GLY A 518 2.59 1.06 -26.83
N ASN A 519 1.79 0.62 -25.86
CA ASN A 519 0.33 0.83 -25.92
C ASN A 519 -0.06 2.29 -25.69
N GLY A 520 0.79 3.08 -25.03
CA GLY A 520 0.52 4.47 -24.67
C GLY A 520 0.34 5.40 -25.88
N LEU A 521 0.97 5.11 -27.02
CA LEU A 521 0.82 5.89 -28.26
C LEU A 521 0.23 5.08 -29.42
N LYS A 522 -0.47 3.98 -29.13
CA LYS A 522 -1.08 3.14 -30.15
C LYS A 522 -2.00 3.96 -31.06
N GLY A 523 -1.76 3.89 -32.36
CA GLY A 523 -2.53 4.62 -33.38
C GLY A 523 -2.05 6.05 -33.68
N VAL A 524 -1.06 6.58 -32.94
CA VAL A 524 -0.45 7.87 -33.26
C VAL A 524 0.59 7.69 -34.37
N LYS A 525 0.52 8.55 -35.38
CA LYS A 525 1.47 8.52 -36.51
C LYS A 525 2.89 8.84 -36.02
N PRO A 526 3.92 8.06 -36.41
CA PRO A 526 5.31 8.42 -36.13
C PRO A 526 5.68 9.82 -36.63
N GLY A 527 6.42 10.55 -35.81
CA GLY A 527 6.80 11.95 -36.05
C GLY A 527 5.76 12.98 -35.59
N THR A 528 4.59 12.59 -35.10
CA THR A 528 3.62 13.53 -34.48
C THR A 528 4.20 14.17 -33.22
N ILE A 529 4.79 13.37 -32.33
CA ILE A 529 5.41 13.86 -31.09
C ILE A 529 6.70 14.60 -31.42
N LYS A 530 6.78 15.85 -30.98
CA LYS A 530 7.96 16.72 -31.15
C LYS A 530 8.73 16.90 -29.86
N GLN A 531 8.05 16.91 -28.72
CA GLN A 531 8.67 17.17 -27.41
C GLN A 531 8.07 16.30 -26.32
N LEU A 532 8.86 16.04 -25.29
CA LEU A 532 8.41 15.55 -24.00
C LEU A 532 8.46 16.70 -23.00
N ARG A 533 7.33 17.01 -22.36
CA ARG A 533 7.28 17.89 -21.18
C ARG A 533 7.54 17.07 -19.93
N VAL A 534 8.43 17.57 -19.07
CA VAL A 534 8.76 16.99 -17.77
C VAL A 534 8.12 17.85 -16.68
N VAL A 535 7.29 17.21 -15.85
CA VAL A 535 6.54 17.86 -14.77
C VAL A 535 6.79 17.11 -13.47
N GLU A 536 7.10 17.83 -12.41
CA GLU A 536 7.19 17.28 -11.05
C GLU A 536 5.86 17.44 -10.31
N ILE A 537 5.52 16.43 -9.52
CA ILE A 537 4.39 16.47 -8.59
C ILE A 537 4.87 16.96 -7.21
N GLN A 538 4.28 18.05 -6.71
CA GLN A 538 4.63 18.64 -5.42
C GLN A 538 3.62 18.22 -4.36
N PHE A 539 3.99 17.28 -3.49
CA PHE A 539 3.10 16.75 -2.46
C PHE A 539 2.85 17.73 -1.30
N ARG A 540 1.63 17.70 -0.76
CA ARG A 540 1.18 18.54 0.36
C ARG A 540 1.79 18.12 1.70
N ALA A 541 2.07 19.10 2.58
CA ALA A 541 2.62 18.82 3.91
C ALA A 541 1.53 18.38 4.91
N ALA A 542 0.31 18.87 4.74
CA ALA A 542 -0.83 18.63 5.61
C ALA A 542 -2.15 18.85 4.85
N GLY A 543 -3.22 18.19 5.30
CA GLY A 543 -4.58 18.38 4.78
C GLY A 543 -5.32 19.50 5.51
N ILE A 544 -5.83 20.48 4.78
CA ILE A 544 -6.63 21.61 5.27
C ILE A 544 -7.76 21.87 4.27
N GLY A 545 -9.00 21.71 4.75
CA GLY A 545 -10.17 21.77 3.89
C GLY A 545 -10.19 20.62 2.87
N GLU A 546 -11.30 20.50 2.16
CA GLU A 546 -11.52 19.43 1.17
C GLU A 546 -12.48 19.84 0.06
N VAL A 547 -12.29 19.21 -1.10
CA VAL A 547 -13.29 19.12 -2.18
C VAL A 547 -13.67 17.65 -2.37
N ASN A 548 -14.84 17.40 -2.97
CA ASN A 548 -15.23 16.05 -3.40
C ASN A 548 -15.36 16.00 -4.91
N GLY A 549 -14.92 14.90 -5.50
CA GLY A 549 -15.14 14.59 -6.89
C GLY A 549 -15.65 13.16 -7.07
N ASP A 550 -16.06 12.86 -8.29
CA ASP A 550 -16.37 11.52 -8.74
C ASP A 550 -16.14 11.42 -10.25
N ASP A 551 -15.64 10.27 -10.67
CA ASP A 551 -15.65 9.83 -12.07
C ASP A 551 -15.55 8.29 -12.09
N LYS A 552 -15.25 7.68 -13.24
CA LYS A 552 -15.19 6.22 -13.41
C LYS A 552 -14.28 5.50 -12.41
N GLY A 553 -13.20 6.13 -11.93
CA GLY A 553 -12.27 5.57 -10.96
C GLY A 553 -12.77 5.58 -9.51
N GLY A 554 -13.97 6.11 -9.26
CA GLY A 554 -14.59 6.20 -7.94
C GLY A 554 -14.79 7.63 -7.45
N GLY A 555 -15.42 7.76 -6.28
CA GLY A 555 -15.55 9.03 -5.57
C GLY A 555 -14.45 9.19 -4.53
N ALA A 556 -13.96 10.41 -4.34
CA ALA A 556 -12.99 10.71 -3.31
C ALA A 556 -13.10 12.16 -2.84
N LEU A 557 -12.70 12.39 -1.59
CA LEU A 557 -12.32 13.72 -1.17
C LEU A 557 -10.89 14.02 -1.60
N ALA A 558 -10.53 15.29 -1.74
CA ALA A 558 -9.15 15.75 -1.92
C ALA A 558 -8.84 16.85 -0.88
N SER A 559 -7.87 16.60 0.00
CA SER A 559 -7.48 17.49 1.09
C SER A 559 -6.54 18.61 0.62
N SER A 560 -6.56 19.81 1.21
CA SER A 560 -5.73 20.95 0.73
C SER A 560 -5.78 21.16 -0.80
N PRO A 561 -6.99 21.21 -1.40
CA PRO A 561 -7.16 21.10 -2.85
C PRO A 561 -6.45 22.18 -3.64
N VAL A 562 -5.97 21.81 -4.83
CA VAL A 562 -5.31 22.73 -5.77
C VAL A 562 -6.24 23.31 -6.82
N GLY A 563 -7.50 22.88 -6.84
CA GLY A 563 -8.53 23.28 -7.79
C GLY A 563 -9.92 22.79 -7.36
N VAL A 564 -10.82 22.65 -8.33
CA VAL A 564 -12.17 22.07 -8.10
C VAL A 564 -12.08 20.55 -7.95
N GLY A 565 -13.14 19.90 -7.48
CA GLY A 565 -13.15 18.47 -7.09
C GLY A 565 -12.58 17.44 -8.08
N ASN A 566 -12.58 17.73 -9.37
CA ASN A 566 -12.05 16.83 -10.43
C ASN A 566 -10.76 17.36 -11.09
N ALA A 567 -10.19 18.47 -10.60
CA ALA A 567 -8.90 19.01 -11.05
C ALA A 567 -7.73 18.13 -10.55
N ALA A 568 -6.50 18.47 -10.93
CA ALA A 568 -5.29 17.78 -10.47
C ALA A 568 -5.29 17.48 -8.95
N TRP A 569 -4.73 16.34 -8.55
CA TRP A 569 -4.57 16.01 -7.13
C TRP A 569 -3.64 17.00 -6.41
N ASP A 570 -2.46 17.24 -6.97
CA ASP A 570 -1.36 18.00 -6.35
C ASP A 570 -0.89 19.15 -7.23
N VAL A 571 -0.07 20.02 -6.63
CA VAL A 571 0.59 21.12 -7.36
C VAL A 571 1.50 20.53 -8.43
N LYS A 572 1.43 21.07 -9.65
CA LYS A 572 2.23 20.65 -10.80
C LYS A 572 3.34 21.67 -11.05
N ARG A 573 4.60 21.20 -11.02
CA ARG A 573 5.77 22.03 -11.30
C ARG A 573 6.35 21.69 -12.66
N VAL A 574 6.32 22.64 -13.58
CA VAL A 574 6.89 22.47 -14.92
C VAL A 574 8.40 22.61 -14.82
N ILE A 575 9.14 21.55 -15.14
CA ILE A 575 10.61 21.55 -15.10
C ILE A 575 11.17 22.05 -16.43
N GLY A 576 10.62 21.56 -17.54
CA GLY A 576 11.03 21.93 -18.88
C GLY A 576 10.61 20.89 -19.91
N VAL A 577 11.14 21.03 -21.12
CA VAL A 577 10.91 20.10 -22.24
C VAL A 577 12.22 19.56 -22.78
N THR A 578 12.13 18.47 -23.53
CA THR A 578 13.20 17.93 -24.36
C THR A 578 12.64 17.50 -25.70
N ASP A 579 13.46 17.57 -26.75
CA ASP A 579 13.03 17.18 -28.08
C ASP A 579 12.95 15.67 -28.23
N VAL A 580 11.94 15.23 -28.98
CA VAL A 580 11.82 13.86 -29.49
C VAL A 580 12.30 13.86 -30.93
N TYR A 581 13.31 13.04 -31.21
CA TYR A 581 13.90 12.98 -32.55
C TYR A 581 12.95 12.28 -33.54
N PRO A 582 13.16 12.44 -34.86
CA PRO A 582 12.32 11.82 -35.89
C PRO A 582 12.15 10.30 -35.78
N ASP A 583 13.12 9.60 -35.19
CA ASP A 583 13.07 8.15 -34.91
C ASP A 583 12.31 7.80 -33.63
N GLY A 584 11.70 8.78 -32.96
CA GLY A 584 10.95 8.62 -31.71
C GLY A 584 11.81 8.60 -30.45
N SER A 585 13.13 8.73 -30.57
CA SER A 585 14.07 8.62 -29.44
C SER A 585 14.20 9.93 -28.66
N ALA A 586 14.54 9.83 -27.36
CA ALA A 586 14.93 10.97 -26.51
C ALA A 586 15.98 10.53 -25.47
N PHE A 587 16.94 11.40 -25.15
CA PHE A 587 18.00 11.12 -24.19
C PHE A 587 18.36 12.36 -23.39
N PHE A 588 17.93 12.43 -22.14
CA PHE A 588 17.91 13.69 -21.40
C PHE A 588 18.16 13.53 -19.91
N LYS A 589 18.74 14.58 -19.33
CA LYS A 589 19.05 14.69 -17.91
C LYS A 589 17.89 15.32 -17.16
N VAL A 590 17.60 14.81 -15.98
CA VAL A 590 16.55 15.31 -15.07
C VAL A 590 17.10 15.48 -13.66
N PRO A 591 16.47 16.31 -12.81
CA PRO A 591 16.80 16.32 -11.39
C PRO A 591 16.44 14.98 -10.75
N ALA A 592 17.35 14.44 -9.94
CA ALA A 592 17.14 13.20 -9.19
C ALA A 592 16.27 13.46 -7.94
N ARG A 593 15.70 12.39 -7.38
CA ARG A 593 14.95 12.38 -6.11
C ARG A 593 13.73 13.30 -6.13
N ARG A 594 13.11 13.40 -7.30
CA ARG A 594 11.88 14.16 -7.57
C ARG A 594 10.90 13.25 -8.34
N PRO A 595 9.61 13.21 -7.96
CA PRO A 595 8.59 12.45 -8.66
C PRO A 595 8.20 13.16 -9.97
N LEU A 596 8.67 12.64 -11.10
CA LEU A 596 8.49 13.23 -12.43
C LEU A 596 7.52 12.42 -13.27
N TYR A 597 6.62 13.09 -13.98
CA TYR A 597 5.84 12.48 -15.05
C TYR A 597 6.05 13.21 -16.37
N PHE A 598 5.68 12.54 -17.46
CA PHE A 598 5.94 13.00 -18.82
C PHE A 598 4.66 13.23 -19.60
N GLN A 599 4.67 14.26 -20.45
CA GLN A 599 3.62 14.48 -21.44
C GLN A 599 4.21 14.53 -22.84
N ALA A 600 3.66 13.74 -23.76
CA ALA A 600 4.05 13.74 -25.16
C ALA A 600 3.31 14.86 -25.91
N LEU A 601 4.08 15.75 -26.53
CA LEU A 601 3.57 16.98 -27.16
C LEU A 601 3.69 16.93 -28.67
N ASP A 602 2.67 17.43 -29.38
CA ASP A 602 2.70 17.61 -30.83
C ASP A 602 3.46 18.89 -31.28
N GLU A 603 3.36 19.22 -32.56
CA GLU A 603 4.00 20.41 -33.16
C GLU A 603 3.47 21.75 -32.64
N ASN A 604 2.29 21.77 -32.01
CA ASN A 604 1.70 22.95 -31.39
C ASN A 604 2.04 23.03 -29.89
N GLY A 605 2.83 22.09 -29.36
CA GLY A 605 3.17 22.01 -27.94
C GLY A 605 1.99 21.53 -27.08
N ARG A 606 1.02 20.83 -27.67
CA ARG A 606 -0.20 20.34 -26.99
C ARG A 606 -0.09 18.86 -26.68
N VAL A 607 -0.68 18.47 -25.55
CA VAL A 607 -0.65 17.06 -25.13
C VAL A 607 -1.37 16.14 -26.11
N VAL A 608 -0.66 15.08 -26.49
CA VAL A 608 -1.18 13.91 -27.20
C VAL A 608 -1.41 12.77 -26.22
N GLN A 609 -0.51 12.58 -25.25
CA GLN A 609 -0.63 11.57 -24.20
C GLN A 609 0.06 12.05 -22.92
N THR A 610 -0.48 11.65 -21.77
CA THR A 610 0.11 11.93 -20.45
C THR A 610 0.42 10.63 -19.71
N MET A 611 1.59 10.57 -19.08
CA MET A 611 1.91 9.51 -18.13
C MET A 611 1.06 9.72 -16.86
N ARG A 612 0.18 8.77 -16.55
CA ARG A 612 -0.73 8.81 -15.38
C ARG A 612 -0.12 8.17 -14.13
N SER A 613 1.20 8.24 -14.00
CA SER A 613 2.01 7.80 -12.85
C SER A 613 3.23 8.74 -12.77
N TRP A 614 4.18 8.48 -11.86
CA TRP A 614 5.45 9.18 -11.80
C TRP A 614 6.62 8.21 -11.70
N SER A 615 7.77 8.69 -12.16
CA SER A 615 9.06 8.03 -12.12
C SER A 615 10.05 8.91 -11.35
N THR A 616 10.86 8.27 -10.51
CA THR A 616 11.89 8.94 -9.71
C THR A 616 13.23 8.25 -9.94
N LEU A 617 14.26 9.03 -10.24
CA LEU A 617 15.63 8.52 -10.34
C LEU A 617 16.43 8.86 -9.09
N GLN A 618 17.28 7.94 -8.65
CA GLN A 618 18.35 8.21 -7.71
C GLN A 618 19.47 9.04 -8.38
N PRO A 619 20.32 9.71 -7.59
CA PRO A 619 21.49 10.41 -8.12
C PRO A 619 22.39 9.49 -8.95
N ASN A 620 22.76 9.95 -10.15
CA ASN A 620 23.58 9.23 -11.13
C ASN A 620 22.90 7.98 -11.76
N GLU A 621 21.61 7.76 -11.53
CA GLU A 621 20.87 6.68 -12.18
C GLU A 621 20.62 6.97 -13.67
N VAL A 622 20.74 5.93 -14.50
CA VAL A 622 20.32 5.95 -15.90
C VAL A 622 19.21 4.94 -16.09
N GLN A 623 18.01 5.40 -16.42
CA GLN A 623 16.85 4.56 -16.68
C GLN A 623 16.52 4.58 -18.18
N SER A 624 16.23 3.41 -18.74
CA SER A 624 15.83 3.28 -20.14
C SER A 624 14.48 2.59 -20.29
N CYS A 625 13.71 3.03 -21.28
CA CYS A 625 12.47 2.41 -21.72
C CYS A 625 12.49 2.21 -23.24
N VAL A 626 11.83 1.14 -23.68
CA VAL A 626 11.71 0.81 -25.11
C VAL A 626 10.76 1.79 -25.79
N GLY A 627 9.61 2.07 -25.18
CA GLY A 627 8.65 3.08 -25.64
C GLY A 627 7.63 3.47 -24.59
N CYS A 628 6.52 4.10 -24.99
CA CYS A 628 5.54 4.64 -24.05
C CYS A 628 4.55 3.56 -23.58
N HIS A 629 4.70 3.09 -22.33
CA HIS A 629 3.89 2.00 -21.75
C HIS A 629 3.98 0.71 -22.59
N GLU A 630 5.20 0.29 -22.90
CA GLU A 630 5.49 -1.03 -23.47
C GLU A 630 5.15 -2.14 -22.46
N HIS A 631 4.71 -3.29 -22.97
CA HIS A 631 4.45 -4.45 -22.13
C HIS A 631 5.77 -4.94 -21.51
N LYS A 632 5.82 -5.16 -20.20
CA LYS A 632 7.08 -5.45 -19.48
C LYS A 632 7.64 -6.86 -19.71
N ASN A 633 6.89 -7.72 -20.40
CA ASN A 633 7.40 -8.99 -20.92
C ASN A 633 7.89 -8.88 -22.39
N THR A 634 7.85 -7.69 -22.98
CA THR A 634 8.40 -7.44 -24.32
C THR A 634 9.90 -7.22 -24.22
N VAL A 635 10.66 -7.87 -25.11
CA VAL A 635 12.10 -7.64 -25.24
C VAL A 635 12.38 -6.36 -26.05
N PRO A 636 13.47 -5.64 -25.78
CA PRO A 636 13.90 -4.54 -26.65
C PRO A 636 14.03 -4.99 -28.10
N VAL A 637 13.69 -4.11 -29.04
CA VAL A 637 13.76 -4.42 -30.47
C VAL A 637 15.22 -4.69 -30.87
N ALA A 638 15.53 -5.95 -31.22
CA ALA A 638 16.86 -6.36 -31.66
C ALA A 638 17.23 -5.70 -32.99
N GLY A 639 18.47 -5.21 -33.12
CA GLY A 639 19.00 -4.66 -34.37
C GLY A 639 18.67 -3.19 -34.65
N HIS A 640 18.16 -2.44 -33.66
CA HIS A 640 17.97 -1.01 -33.84
C HIS A 640 19.34 -0.32 -34.02
N PRO A 641 19.58 0.46 -35.09
CA PRO A 641 20.76 1.30 -35.20
C PRO A 641 20.82 2.27 -34.01
N VAL A 642 22.03 2.74 -33.66
CA VAL A 642 22.22 3.76 -32.61
C VAL A 642 21.23 4.89 -32.85
N SER A 643 20.33 5.12 -31.89
CA SER A 643 19.24 6.10 -32.04
C SER A 643 19.80 7.51 -32.26
N MET A 644 19.01 8.37 -32.88
CA MET A 644 19.36 9.76 -33.07
C MET A 644 19.68 10.44 -31.74
N ALA A 645 18.89 10.17 -30.69
CA ALA A 645 19.16 10.68 -29.36
C ALA A 645 20.50 10.23 -28.79
N MET A 646 20.85 8.94 -28.94
CA MET A 646 22.13 8.42 -28.45
C MET A 646 23.32 9.02 -29.21
N ASN A 647 23.21 9.20 -30.53
CA ASN A 647 24.21 9.90 -31.34
C ASN A 647 24.38 11.37 -30.96
N LYS A 648 23.31 12.03 -30.51
CA LYS A 648 23.33 13.44 -30.09
C LYS A 648 23.76 13.63 -28.64
N GLY A 649 23.84 12.56 -27.86
CA GLY A 649 24.19 12.56 -26.44
C GLY A 649 23.10 13.14 -25.53
N ILE A 650 23.34 13.07 -24.22
CA ILE A 650 22.42 13.53 -23.18
C ILE A 650 22.14 15.02 -23.33
N LYS A 651 20.86 15.41 -23.38
CA LYS A 651 20.43 16.81 -23.41
C LYS A 651 19.97 17.29 -22.04
N ALA A 652 20.24 18.55 -21.74
CA ALA A 652 19.57 19.24 -20.63
C ALA A 652 18.13 19.57 -21.03
N LEU A 653 17.24 19.69 -20.06
CA LEU A 653 15.90 20.23 -20.29
C LEU A 653 16.02 21.71 -20.66
N ILE A 654 15.23 22.13 -21.64
CA ILE A 654 15.05 23.55 -21.96
C ILE A 654 13.76 24.04 -21.29
N PRO A 655 13.68 25.33 -20.90
CA PRO A 655 12.44 25.91 -20.38
C PRO A 655 11.25 25.63 -21.31
N GLU A 656 10.09 25.29 -20.74
CA GLU A 656 8.83 25.22 -21.50
C GLU A 656 8.55 26.58 -22.16
N ASP A 657 8.85 27.66 -21.46
CA ASP A 657 8.63 29.04 -21.89
C ASP A 657 9.57 30.03 -21.16
N GLU A 658 9.32 31.33 -21.37
CA GLU A 658 10.12 32.41 -20.78
C GLU A 658 10.13 32.45 -19.25
N MET A 659 9.23 31.72 -18.57
CA MET A 659 9.15 31.73 -17.12
C MET A 659 10.06 30.68 -16.45
N GLY A 660 10.68 29.78 -17.21
CA GLY A 660 11.57 28.76 -16.65
C GLY A 660 10.86 27.72 -15.78
N GLU A 661 11.64 27.04 -14.93
CA GLU A 661 11.12 26.06 -13.96
C GLU A 661 10.26 26.75 -12.89
N ARG A 662 9.00 26.33 -12.75
CA ARG A 662 8.06 26.95 -11.80
C ARG A 662 6.89 26.04 -11.44
N ASN A 663 6.27 26.33 -10.30
CA ASN A 663 4.95 25.78 -9.99
C ASN A 663 3.90 26.55 -10.80
N PHE A 664 3.03 25.84 -11.50
CA PHE A 664 2.03 26.45 -12.36
C PHE A 664 0.91 27.09 -11.53
N SER A 665 0.57 28.36 -11.78
CA SER A 665 -0.56 29.05 -11.13
C SER A 665 -1.47 29.71 -12.16
N TYR A 666 -2.73 29.29 -12.19
CA TYR A 666 -3.75 29.91 -13.04
C TYR A 666 -3.87 31.42 -12.76
N LEU A 667 -3.81 31.82 -11.49
CA LEU A 667 -3.95 33.22 -11.08
C LEU A 667 -2.80 34.09 -11.57
N LYS A 668 -1.59 33.54 -11.63
CA LYS A 668 -0.39 34.28 -12.05
C LYS A 668 -0.16 34.23 -13.55
N GLU A 669 -0.65 33.19 -14.23
CA GLU A 669 -0.27 32.92 -15.61
C GLU A 669 -1.42 33.05 -16.61
N ILE A 670 -2.63 32.68 -16.20
CA ILE A 670 -3.79 32.62 -17.09
C ILE A 670 -4.71 33.82 -16.88
N GLN A 671 -4.99 34.18 -15.64
CA GLN A 671 -5.83 35.34 -15.34
C GLN A 671 -5.35 36.65 -16.02
N PRO A 672 -4.05 36.98 -16.07
CA PRO A 672 -3.58 38.18 -16.75
C PRO A 672 -3.88 38.22 -18.26
N ILE A 673 -4.00 37.05 -18.90
CA ILE A 673 -4.40 36.93 -20.30
C ILE A 673 -5.86 37.37 -20.45
N TRP A 674 -6.73 36.88 -19.56
CA TRP A 674 -8.15 37.25 -19.56
C TRP A 674 -8.37 38.72 -19.21
N ASP A 675 -7.61 39.25 -18.26
CA ASP A 675 -7.66 40.65 -17.85
C ASP A 675 -7.39 41.58 -19.03
N LYS A 676 -6.38 41.24 -19.82
CA LYS A 676 -5.95 42.02 -20.99
C LYS A 676 -6.92 41.91 -22.16
N HIS A 677 -7.47 40.72 -22.40
CA HIS A 677 -8.05 40.39 -23.70
C HIS A 677 -9.56 40.07 -23.69
N CYS A 678 -10.13 39.71 -22.54
CA CYS A 678 -11.45 39.06 -22.49
C CYS A 678 -12.46 39.73 -21.54
N ILE A 679 -12.03 40.28 -20.40
CA ILE A 679 -12.95 40.84 -19.38
C ILE A 679 -13.80 42.00 -19.93
N SER A 680 -13.29 42.77 -20.90
CA SER A 680 -14.03 43.89 -21.49
C SER A 680 -15.38 43.47 -22.10
N CYS A 681 -15.52 42.20 -22.51
CA CYS A 681 -16.75 41.59 -23.00
C CYS A 681 -17.35 40.58 -22.02
N HIS A 682 -16.53 39.90 -21.21
CA HIS A 682 -16.94 38.85 -20.26
C HIS A 682 -16.81 39.34 -18.80
N ASP A 683 -17.57 40.37 -18.45
CA ASP A 683 -17.58 40.99 -17.12
C ASP A 683 -18.68 40.46 -16.19
N GLY A 684 -19.50 39.52 -16.67
CA GLY A 684 -20.71 39.01 -16.00
C GLY A 684 -21.95 39.89 -16.18
N VAL A 685 -21.85 40.99 -16.92
CA VAL A 685 -22.95 41.94 -17.18
C VAL A 685 -23.28 41.99 -18.67
N LYS A 686 -22.27 42.24 -19.51
CA LYS A 686 -22.42 42.25 -20.98
C LYS A 686 -22.66 40.86 -21.54
N GLN A 687 -22.07 39.86 -20.90
CA GLN A 687 -22.27 38.44 -21.16
C GLN A 687 -22.51 37.73 -19.82
N PRO A 688 -23.35 36.69 -19.76
CA PRO A 688 -23.60 35.95 -18.53
C PRO A 688 -22.33 35.32 -17.94
N MET A 689 -21.36 34.96 -18.79
CA MET A 689 -20.08 34.43 -18.35
C MET A 689 -19.17 35.56 -17.85
N SER A 690 -18.57 35.37 -16.67
CA SER A 690 -17.60 36.30 -16.11
C SER A 690 -16.21 35.68 -16.11
N LEU A 691 -15.25 36.37 -16.71
CA LEU A 691 -13.83 36.02 -16.73
C LEU A 691 -12.99 36.87 -15.77
N LYS A 692 -13.63 37.47 -14.76
CA LYS A 692 -12.95 38.23 -13.72
C LYS A 692 -12.13 37.34 -12.79
N GLY A 693 -10.94 37.82 -12.45
CA GLY A 693 -9.98 37.15 -11.56
C GLY A 693 -10.20 37.39 -10.07
N GLU A 694 -11.26 38.09 -9.70
CA GLU A 694 -11.53 38.46 -8.31
C GLU A 694 -11.79 37.21 -7.46
N LEU A 695 -11.05 37.04 -6.38
CA LEU A 695 -11.14 35.91 -5.44
C LEU A 695 -12.30 36.08 -4.46
N GLN A 696 -13.50 36.34 -4.97
CA GLN A 696 -14.68 36.61 -4.15
C GLN A 696 -15.46 35.35 -3.75
N VAL A 697 -15.27 34.24 -4.46
CA VAL A 697 -16.00 33.00 -4.17
C VAL A 697 -15.31 32.25 -3.03
N LEU A 698 -15.81 32.49 -1.82
CA LEU A 698 -15.35 31.81 -0.61
C LEU A 698 -16.02 30.46 -0.49
N ASP A 699 -15.23 29.40 -0.57
CA ASP A 699 -15.68 28.05 -0.28
C ASP A 699 -15.26 27.65 1.14
N LYS A 700 -16.25 27.46 1.99
CA LYS A 700 -16.04 27.13 3.41
C LYS A 700 -15.44 25.75 3.60
N ARG A 701 -15.78 24.78 2.75
CA ARG A 701 -15.36 23.38 2.91
C ARG A 701 -13.95 23.15 2.37
N SER A 702 -13.66 23.66 1.18
CA SER A 702 -12.30 23.60 0.64
C SER A 702 -11.35 24.59 1.33
N LYS A 703 -11.89 25.57 2.06
CA LYS A 703 -11.16 26.69 2.64
C LYS A 703 -10.31 27.41 1.59
N ARG A 704 -10.84 27.51 0.36
CA ARG A 704 -10.23 28.19 -0.78
C ARG A 704 -11.08 29.38 -1.21
N LYS A 705 -10.42 30.29 -1.92
CA LYS A 705 -11.04 31.37 -2.67
C LYS A 705 -10.89 31.06 -4.15
N TYR A 706 -12.00 30.96 -4.86
CA TYR A 706 -11.99 30.71 -6.30
C TYR A 706 -12.12 32.01 -7.08
N ALA A 707 -11.38 32.12 -8.19
CA ALA A 707 -11.61 33.16 -9.18
C ALA A 707 -12.87 32.84 -9.99
N GLN A 708 -13.68 33.85 -10.29
CA GLN A 708 -14.92 33.65 -11.06
C GLN A 708 -14.63 33.10 -12.46
N SER A 709 -13.55 33.55 -13.10
CA SER A 709 -13.08 33.05 -14.38
C SER A 709 -12.77 31.55 -14.35
N TYR A 710 -12.10 31.10 -13.30
CA TYR A 710 -11.70 29.70 -13.12
C TYR A 710 -12.92 28.79 -12.97
N LEU A 711 -13.88 29.17 -12.13
CA LEU A 711 -15.14 28.42 -11.99
C LEU A 711 -15.93 28.40 -13.30
N SER A 712 -15.96 29.53 -14.02
CA SER A 712 -16.68 29.63 -15.29
C SER A 712 -16.06 28.74 -16.37
N LEU A 713 -14.73 28.73 -16.50
CA LEU A 713 -14.01 27.94 -17.50
C LEU A 713 -13.98 26.43 -17.17
N THR A 714 -13.96 26.08 -15.89
CA THR A 714 -14.06 24.66 -15.46
C THR A 714 -15.51 24.17 -15.39
N HIS A 715 -16.47 25.02 -15.77
CA HIS A 715 -17.91 24.74 -15.71
C HIS A 715 -18.32 24.20 -14.34
N ALA A 716 -17.78 24.81 -13.29
CA ALA A 716 -17.91 24.34 -11.94
C ALA A 716 -19.33 24.56 -11.41
N ARG A 717 -19.79 23.61 -10.61
CA ARG A 717 -21.04 23.67 -9.85
C ARG A 717 -20.77 23.33 -8.39
N MET A 718 -21.61 23.81 -7.50
CA MET A 718 -21.56 23.39 -6.10
C MET A 718 -22.29 22.05 -5.93
N ASP A 719 -21.75 21.18 -5.08
CA ASP A 719 -22.36 19.89 -4.73
C ASP A 719 -23.57 20.03 -3.76
N GLY A 720 -24.00 21.26 -3.48
CA GLY A 720 -25.12 21.60 -2.60
C GLY A 720 -25.02 23.05 -2.10
N PRO A 721 -26.00 23.55 -1.32
CA PRO A 721 -26.01 24.93 -0.82
C PRO A 721 -24.77 25.39 -0.05
N ASP A 722 -24.06 24.44 0.59
CA ASP A 722 -22.78 24.65 1.28
C ASP A 722 -21.70 23.62 0.82
N GLY A 723 -21.91 23.01 -0.35
CA GLY A 723 -21.00 22.01 -0.92
C GLY A 723 -19.75 22.63 -1.56
N PRO A 724 -18.65 21.86 -1.68
CA PRO A 724 -17.47 22.31 -2.40
C PRO A 724 -17.77 22.44 -3.90
N TRP A 725 -16.89 23.15 -4.62
CA TRP A 725 -16.98 23.28 -6.07
C TRP A 725 -16.45 22.04 -6.80
N ARG A 726 -17.25 21.52 -7.73
CA ARG A 726 -16.89 20.43 -8.63
C ARG A 726 -16.90 20.91 -10.08
N GLY A 727 -15.80 20.72 -10.78
CA GLY A 727 -15.67 21.00 -12.21
C GLY A 727 -16.31 19.93 -13.08
N ASN A 728 -16.57 20.27 -14.35
CA ASN A 728 -17.01 19.32 -15.35
C ASN A 728 -15.86 18.95 -16.30
N ALA A 729 -15.08 17.92 -15.95
CA ALA A 729 -13.91 17.48 -16.69
C ALA A 729 -14.19 17.05 -18.15
N HIS A 730 -15.45 16.74 -18.45
CA HIS A 730 -15.91 16.25 -19.75
C HIS A 730 -16.59 17.34 -20.60
N HIS A 731 -16.56 18.61 -20.16
CA HIS A 731 -17.19 19.68 -20.91
C HIS A 731 -16.42 19.98 -22.22
N PRO A 732 -17.09 20.13 -23.37
CA PRO A 732 -16.39 20.27 -24.66
C PRO A 732 -15.57 21.57 -24.81
N GLU A 733 -15.89 22.63 -24.06
CA GLU A 733 -15.08 23.87 -24.10
C GLU A 733 -13.72 23.71 -23.46
N VAL A 734 -13.69 23.17 -22.24
CA VAL A 734 -12.47 22.87 -21.50
C VAL A 734 -12.68 21.49 -20.92
N ASN A 735 -11.97 20.50 -21.48
CA ASN A 735 -11.95 19.14 -20.96
C ASN A 735 -10.52 18.75 -20.56
N TRP A 736 -10.44 17.94 -19.53
CA TRP A 736 -9.18 17.43 -18.98
C TRP A 736 -9.42 16.02 -18.43
N ILE A 737 -8.34 15.28 -18.16
CA ILE A 737 -8.46 14.00 -17.49
C ILE A 737 -8.82 14.26 -16.02
N SER A 738 -9.97 13.78 -15.57
CA SER A 738 -10.34 13.89 -14.15
C SER A 738 -9.29 13.20 -13.28
N ALA A 739 -8.93 13.82 -12.15
CA ALA A 739 -8.14 13.16 -11.10
C ALA A 739 -8.79 11.86 -10.58
N LEU A 740 -10.06 11.63 -10.88
CA LEU A 740 -10.80 10.44 -10.48
C LEU A 740 -11.11 9.51 -11.66
N SER A 741 -10.42 9.70 -12.79
CA SER A 741 -10.57 8.87 -13.99
C SER A 741 -10.17 7.41 -13.74
N GLU A 742 -10.61 6.51 -14.63
CA GLU A 742 -10.38 5.06 -14.57
C GLU A 742 -8.88 4.68 -14.46
N PRO A 743 -8.50 3.57 -13.79
CA PRO A 743 -7.10 3.19 -13.59
C PRO A 743 -6.44 2.67 -14.88
N THR A 744 -7.23 2.24 -15.85
CA THR A 744 -6.81 1.70 -17.15
C THR A 744 -6.08 2.75 -17.99
N LEU A 745 -5.28 2.27 -18.94
CA LEU A 745 -4.61 3.12 -19.92
C LEU A 745 -5.64 3.84 -20.80
N LEU A 746 -5.50 5.17 -20.92
CA LEU A 746 -6.37 5.98 -21.78
C LEU A 746 -5.78 6.10 -23.19
N PRO A 747 -6.61 6.15 -24.25
CA PRO A 747 -6.13 6.35 -25.60
C PRO A 747 -5.48 7.74 -25.76
N PRO A 748 -4.56 7.91 -26.74
CA PRO A 748 -4.08 9.22 -27.14
C PRO A 748 -5.22 10.19 -27.48
N TYR A 749 -5.03 11.47 -27.22
CA TYR A 749 -6.04 12.52 -27.39
C TYR A 749 -7.33 12.28 -26.61
N PHE A 750 -7.27 11.58 -25.47
CA PHE A 750 -8.45 11.32 -24.64
C PHE A 750 -9.12 12.61 -24.14
N ALA A 751 -8.35 13.54 -23.59
CA ALA A 751 -8.77 14.86 -23.15
C ALA A 751 -7.56 15.80 -23.12
N GLY A 752 -7.78 17.11 -22.96
CA GLY A 752 -6.73 18.12 -22.86
C GLY A 752 -6.89 19.28 -23.83
N SER A 753 -5.82 20.04 -24.04
CA SER A 753 -5.82 21.23 -24.89
C SER A 753 -6.18 20.93 -26.36
N ASN A 754 -5.74 19.79 -26.89
CA ASN A 754 -6.04 19.36 -28.27
C ASN A 754 -7.53 19.08 -28.53
N THR A 755 -8.26 18.68 -27.50
CA THR A 755 -9.68 18.32 -27.58
C THR A 755 -10.60 19.39 -27.01
N SER A 756 -10.06 20.49 -26.48
CA SER A 756 -10.82 21.59 -25.90
C SER A 756 -11.20 22.62 -26.96
N ASN A 757 -12.49 22.91 -27.12
CA ASN A 757 -12.96 23.91 -28.10
C ASN A 757 -12.46 25.32 -27.77
N LEU A 758 -12.14 25.62 -26.51
CA LEU A 758 -11.60 26.91 -26.11
C LEU A 758 -10.34 27.23 -26.91
N ILE A 759 -9.43 26.26 -27.05
CA ILE A 759 -8.17 26.47 -27.75
C ILE A 759 -8.42 26.82 -29.23
N LYS A 760 -9.31 26.10 -29.90
CA LYS A 760 -9.70 26.39 -31.29
C LYS A 760 -10.26 27.81 -31.44
N ARG A 761 -11.15 28.23 -30.54
CA ARG A 761 -11.72 29.59 -30.56
C ARG A 761 -10.67 30.67 -30.33
N LEU A 762 -9.71 30.42 -29.44
CA LEU A 762 -8.62 31.36 -29.18
C LEU A 762 -7.69 31.51 -30.39
N GLU A 763 -7.48 30.42 -31.15
CA GLU A 763 -6.71 30.43 -32.41
C GLU A 763 -7.45 31.15 -33.55
N GLU A 764 -8.75 30.91 -33.70
CA GLU A 764 -9.60 31.53 -34.74
C GLU A 764 -9.81 33.03 -34.50
N GLY A 765 -9.65 33.50 -33.27
CA GLY A 765 -9.84 34.88 -32.85
C GLY A 765 -11.28 35.17 -32.45
N HIS A 766 -11.57 35.00 -31.15
CA HIS A 766 -12.91 35.25 -30.58
C HIS A 766 -13.19 36.75 -30.41
N GLY A 767 -14.32 37.22 -30.95
CA GLY A 767 -14.77 38.61 -30.76
C GLY A 767 -13.85 39.68 -31.33
N GLY A 768 -13.01 39.33 -32.31
CA GLY A 768 -12.01 40.23 -32.89
C GLY A 768 -10.70 40.34 -32.09
N THR A 769 -10.60 39.65 -30.95
CA THR A 769 -9.38 39.55 -30.14
C THR A 769 -8.44 38.49 -30.72
N LYS A 770 -7.13 38.75 -30.72
CA LYS A 770 -6.10 37.78 -31.11
C LYS A 770 -5.07 37.63 -30.00
N LEU A 771 -4.96 36.43 -29.46
CA LEU A 771 -3.89 36.07 -28.54
C LEU A 771 -2.61 35.76 -29.32
N THR A 772 -1.47 35.99 -28.69
CA THR A 772 -0.18 35.53 -29.19
C THR A 772 -0.09 34.00 -29.10
N PRO A 773 0.73 33.33 -29.94
CA PRO A 773 0.96 31.89 -29.84
C PRO A 773 1.41 31.46 -28.43
N GLN A 774 2.19 32.31 -27.76
CA GLN A 774 2.67 32.07 -26.40
C GLN A 774 1.56 32.15 -25.34
N GLU A 775 0.62 33.10 -25.46
CA GLU A 775 -0.56 33.16 -24.60
C GLU A 775 -1.45 31.91 -24.79
N ILE A 776 -1.67 31.47 -26.04
CA ILE A 776 -2.43 30.24 -26.32
C ILE A 776 -1.72 29.00 -25.76
N ARG A 777 -0.39 28.94 -25.84
CA ARG A 777 0.41 27.85 -25.29
C ARG A 777 0.30 27.78 -23.76
N LYS A 778 0.28 28.91 -23.06
CA LYS A 778 0.05 28.93 -21.60
C LYS A 778 -1.34 28.41 -21.23
N VAL A 779 -2.38 28.82 -21.96
CA VAL A 779 -3.75 28.30 -21.75
C VAL A 779 -3.80 26.80 -22.02
N SER A 780 -3.12 26.33 -23.08
CA SER A 780 -3.00 24.90 -23.38
C SER A 780 -2.33 24.14 -22.24
N LEU A 781 -1.20 24.66 -21.73
CA LEU A 781 -0.47 24.10 -20.59
C LEU A 781 -1.35 23.99 -19.33
N TRP A 782 -2.16 25.01 -19.01
CA TRP A 782 -3.08 24.95 -17.88
C TRP A 782 -4.07 23.78 -17.98
N ILE A 783 -4.68 23.59 -19.16
CA ILE A 783 -5.60 22.49 -19.42
C ILE A 783 -4.88 21.14 -19.32
N ASP A 784 -3.70 21.05 -19.94
CA ASP A 784 -2.88 19.84 -19.99
C ASP A 784 -2.31 19.43 -18.61
N LEU A 785 -2.17 20.38 -17.68
CA LEU A 785 -1.81 20.13 -16.27
C LEU A 785 -3.02 19.77 -15.40
N LEU A 786 -4.20 19.56 -16.01
CA LEU A 786 -5.46 19.21 -15.36
C LEU A 786 -6.01 20.35 -14.49
N VAL A 787 -5.96 21.55 -15.06
CA VAL A 787 -6.62 22.76 -14.59
C VAL A 787 -6.35 23.13 -13.12
N PRO A 788 -5.10 23.09 -12.61
CA PRO A 788 -4.83 23.57 -11.25
C PRO A 788 -5.13 25.08 -11.17
N GLN A 789 -5.73 25.53 -10.07
CA GLN A 789 -5.91 26.97 -9.81
C GLN A 789 -4.64 27.59 -9.21
N ILE A 790 -3.96 26.85 -8.34
CA ILE A 790 -2.87 27.35 -7.51
C ILE A 790 -1.54 26.65 -7.80
N GLY A 791 -0.45 27.38 -7.63
CA GLY A 791 0.93 26.86 -7.70
C GLY A 791 1.58 26.68 -6.33
N ASP A 792 0.93 27.09 -5.24
CA ASP A 792 1.39 26.87 -3.87
C ASP A 792 0.19 26.55 -2.97
N TYR A 793 0.32 25.59 -2.05
CA TYR A 793 -0.78 25.22 -1.15
C TYR A 793 -1.29 26.37 -0.28
N ARG A 794 -0.52 27.45 -0.08
CA ARG A 794 -0.95 28.67 0.63
C ARG A 794 -1.56 29.72 -0.30
N GLU A 795 -1.50 29.56 -1.61
CA GLU A 795 -2.10 30.50 -2.56
C GLU A 795 -3.64 30.41 -2.52
N ALA A 796 -4.31 31.56 -2.68
CA ALA A 796 -5.78 31.67 -2.70
C ALA A 796 -6.50 30.94 -1.55
N ASN A 797 -5.88 30.86 -0.37
CA ASN A 797 -6.46 30.22 0.79
C ASN A 797 -7.49 31.12 1.49
N ASN A 798 -8.39 30.49 2.23
CA ASN A 798 -9.27 31.10 3.23
C ASN A 798 -9.02 30.45 4.60
N TRP A 799 -7.75 30.22 4.93
CA TRP A 799 -7.31 29.53 6.13
C TRP A 799 -7.39 30.48 7.33
N SER A 800 -7.86 29.94 8.46
CA SER A 800 -7.75 30.64 9.74
C SER A 800 -6.30 30.70 10.21
N GLN A 801 -6.01 31.51 11.24
CA GLN A 801 -4.69 31.52 11.87
C GLN A 801 -4.28 30.13 12.40
N HIS A 802 -5.23 29.39 12.97
CA HIS A 802 -5.01 28.01 13.42
C HIS A 802 -4.66 27.06 12.26
N ASP A 803 -5.34 27.20 11.11
CA ASP A 803 -5.04 26.39 9.92
C ASP A 803 -3.63 26.66 9.39
N LEU A 804 -3.22 27.94 9.34
CA LEU A 804 -1.86 28.33 8.94
C LEU A 804 -0.81 27.72 9.88
N GLU A 805 -1.01 27.85 11.19
CA GLU A 805 -0.11 27.28 12.20
C GLU A 805 -0.02 25.75 12.11
N TYR A 806 -1.16 25.08 11.86
CA TYR A 806 -1.20 23.63 11.64
C TYR A 806 -0.38 23.22 10.40
N TYR A 807 -0.58 23.89 9.26
CA TYR A 807 0.19 23.61 8.05
C TYR A 807 1.69 23.86 8.25
N ASP A 808 2.04 25.01 8.84
CA ASP A 808 3.41 25.44 9.04
C ASP A 808 4.16 24.51 10.00
N ARG A 809 3.48 23.97 11.01
CA ARG A 809 4.03 22.93 11.90
C ARG A 809 4.50 21.70 11.10
N TYR A 810 3.66 21.14 10.23
CA TYR A 810 4.03 19.94 9.45
C TYR A 810 5.03 20.25 8.34
N ASP A 811 4.92 21.40 7.68
CA ASP A 811 5.90 21.84 6.69
C ASP A 811 7.28 22.05 7.33
N LYS A 812 7.35 22.60 8.54
CA LYS A 812 8.58 22.72 9.32
C LYS A 812 9.13 21.35 9.74
N LYS A 813 8.28 20.42 10.19
CA LYS A 813 8.67 19.03 10.51
C LYS A 813 9.29 18.34 9.29
N ARG A 814 8.65 18.44 8.12
CA ARG A 814 9.16 17.92 6.84
C ARG A 814 10.51 18.52 6.46
N LYS A 815 10.67 19.84 6.60
CA LYS A 815 11.95 20.53 6.33
C LYS A 815 13.06 20.06 7.27
N ALA A 816 12.75 19.84 8.55
CA ALA A 816 13.72 19.32 9.52
C ALA A 816 14.18 17.90 9.17
N ALA A 817 13.25 17.01 8.83
CA ALA A 817 13.58 15.64 8.40
C ALA A 817 14.44 15.60 7.13
N ARG A 818 14.15 16.47 6.14
CA ARG A 818 15.00 16.62 4.94
C ARG A 818 16.42 17.14 5.26
N ALA A 819 16.56 18.03 6.24
CA ALA A 819 17.87 18.52 6.66
C ALA A 819 18.67 17.42 7.39
N GLU A 820 18.02 16.63 8.25
CA GLU A 820 18.62 15.46 8.91
C GLU A 820 19.08 14.43 7.87
N GLU A 821 18.28 14.17 6.85
CA GLU A 821 18.65 13.30 5.74
C GLU A 821 19.88 13.80 4.97
N GLN A 822 19.92 15.09 4.63
CA GLN A 822 21.08 15.69 3.93
C GLN A 822 22.36 15.52 4.73
N GLU A 823 22.27 15.66 6.06
CA GLU A 823 23.39 15.42 6.96
C GLU A 823 23.80 13.94 6.97
N ASN A 824 22.84 13.00 7.01
CA ASN A 824 23.11 11.57 6.88
C ASN A 824 23.81 11.22 5.55
N ILE A 825 23.38 11.82 4.43
CA ILE A 825 24.02 11.64 3.12
C ILE A 825 25.45 12.20 3.13
N ARG A 826 25.68 13.37 3.74
CA ARG A 826 27.02 13.95 3.88
C ARG A 826 27.95 13.00 4.64
N GLN A 827 27.48 12.43 5.75
CA GLN A 827 28.24 11.46 6.54
C GLN A 827 28.49 10.16 5.77
N TYR A 828 27.51 9.71 4.98
CA TYR A 828 27.66 8.53 4.11
C TYR A 828 28.78 8.73 3.08
N ILE A 829 28.78 9.86 2.36
CA ILE A 829 29.83 10.21 1.39
C ILE A 829 31.22 10.21 2.06
N GLN A 830 31.34 10.80 3.26
CA GLN A 830 32.59 10.79 4.03
C GLN A 830 33.05 9.38 4.41
N SER A 831 32.10 8.50 4.74
CA SER A 831 32.41 7.10 5.06
C SER A 831 32.99 6.33 3.87
N LEU A 832 32.48 6.59 2.65
CA LEU A 832 32.97 5.98 1.42
C LEU A 832 34.39 6.46 1.07
N GLN A 833 34.66 7.76 1.22
CA GLN A 833 36.00 8.32 0.98
C GLN A 833 37.04 7.75 1.96
N THR A 834 36.67 7.59 3.22
CA THR A 834 37.56 6.98 4.24
C THR A 834 37.87 5.52 3.92
N LYS A 835 36.90 4.76 3.40
CA LYS A 835 37.10 3.37 2.96
C LYS A 835 37.99 3.27 1.71
N GLN A 836 38.01 4.27 0.83
CA GLN A 836 38.89 4.28 -0.35
C GLN A 836 40.33 4.68 -0.02
N GLN A 837 40.56 5.40 1.08
CA GLN A 837 41.89 5.82 1.54
C GLN A 837 42.61 4.75 2.38
N LYS A 838 41.87 3.76 2.89
CA LYS A 838 42.39 2.59 3.61
C LYS A 838 42.50 1.42 2.65
#